data_AF-A0A0C9WFK8-F1
#
_entry.id   AF-A0A0C9WFK8-F1
#
_cell.length_a   1.000
_cell.length_b   1.000
_cell.length_c   1.000
_cell.angle_alpha   90.00
_cell.angle_beta   90.00
_cell.angle_gamma   90.00
#
_symmetry.space_group_name_H-M   'P 1'
#
loop_
_entity.id
_entity.type
_entity.pdbx_description
1 polymer ?
#
loop_
_entity_poly.entity_id
_entity_poly.type
_entity_poly.pdbx_seq_one_letter_code
_entity_poly.pdbx_strand_id
1 'polypeptide(L)'
;MQPFAFIDRTEPVSPGSKTPTPGRDLGHRENRSSSELRALGSSVYKEVWEEFYTWEPGYCSHILGTLDGNPLAPAKDAAVKMAKDMMAGLLEDTHQGNKMDQPENDWETAYLTRYRSIDGKGFTTTVEVTMPFITIDVVLPPHPAYESCPPISKSMRLDETREHTANYLPYGDDETFPFEEYLAKFPSLEWANDFDPDLEMIQLETVRRLHVIQEITLPDVDRMRIFKSLRFSHNTGLLWERSQRDFLHWPGAFQVKPEDDLPTSHAAHTDDLRGRLLSTLRTFCPTLNCLSPICETHGQLNSNTYLPSRRPQITGQSMLLSEGEPCGPECFRLVQDFDQFVETLPPSPSDSSNVSSLDTLETILSLAPDLYPCQLAVLCFRSCQETFVQRLHLWPDHSILPLADRESSFDPSTDADTERDMGELGKDSALLKTIQQRKKNKKMKTKLEFVDEPSHLSCEQIPPCAHSGACTSSQCQCWLKKQHCTPACRCGVSCTRQWPSCSCVSGRCEAETCSCVQGGRECIPGICLRCDAGGHTGRPCRNTKVQRQASKPLEIRPGTYGLGAFALESLNMGDFVGTYTGHIMSLDSANLTIDITNHNSLNYLFEVTPDKDNIQLPVFDAACVGNATRFLNHGKAGKDNVEARTLLVNGEHQIGFFTKRKVKARDELFLDYGQNYWKEQGGHYSESESE
;
A
#
# COMPACT_ATOMS: atom_id res chain seq x y z
N MET A 1 -5.13 6.47 39.75
CA MET A 1 -4.79 6.39 38.31
C MET A 1 -3.55 5.52 38.18
N GLN A 2 -3.75 4.20 38.21
CA GLN A 2 -2.72 3.22 37.91
C GLN A 2 -2.67 3.02 36.39
N PRO A 3 -1.48 2.89 35.78
CA PRO A 3 -1.34 2.58 34.37
C PRO A 3 -1.74 1.11 34.12
N PHE A 4 -2.60 0.90 33.13
CA PHE A 4 -3.07 -0.39 32.69
C PHE A 4 -1.91 -1.34 32.39
N ALA A 5 -1.96 -2.52 33.01
CA ALA A 5 -1.03 -3.62 32.79
C ALA A 5 -1.19 -4.13 31.34
N PHE A 6 -0.15 -3.94 30.54
CA PHE A 6 0.08 -4.77 29.37
C PHE A 6 0.31 -6.19 29.88
N ILE A 7 -0.59 -7.10 29.50
CA ILE A 7 -0.34 -8.54 29.61
C ILE A 7 0.88 -8.83 28.74
N ASP A 8 2.00 -9.10 29.39
CA ASP A 8 3.21 -9.64 28.80
C ASP A 8 2.86 -10.99 28.18
N ARG A 9 2.47 -10.96 26.91
CA ARG A 9 2.60 -12.13 26.05
C ARG A 9 4.09 -12.34 25.90
N THR A 10 4.69 -13.08 26.83
CA THR A 10 5.93 -13.77 26.55
C THR A 10 5.65 -14.63 25.33
N GLU A 11 6.07 -14.11 24.17
CA GLU A 11 6.14 -14.87 22.93
C GLU A 11 6.78 -16.22 23.28
N PRO A 12 6.25 -17.37 22.80
CA PRO A 12 7.11 -18.53 22.72
C PRO A 12 8.35 -18.06 21.96
N VAL A 13 9.51 -18.13 22.60
CA VAL A 13 10.78 -17.67 22.03
C VAL A 13 10.84 -18.18 20.60
N SER A 14 10.60 -17.28 19.66
CA SER A 14 10.72 -17.58 18.24
C SER A 14 12.12 -18.16 18.07
N PRO A 15 12.30 -19.35 17.47
CA PRO A 15 13.64 -19.82 17.15
C PRO A 15 14.30 -18.70 16.35
N GLY A 16 15.40 -18.16 16.90
CA GLY A 16 15.84 -16.80 16.65
C GLY A 16 15.75 -16.35 15.20
N SER A 17 15.27 -15.12 15.00
CA SER A 17 15.42 -14.33 13.78
C SER A 17 16.81 -14.58 13.18
N LYS A 18 16.87 -15.46 12.18
CA LYS A 18 18.10 -15.75 11.44
C LYS A 18 18.37 -14.50 10.61
N THR A 19 19.51 -13.86 10.88
CA THR A 19 20.06 -12.83 9.99
C THR A 19 20.08 -13.36 8.55
N PRO A 20 19.63 -12.59 7.55
CA PRO A 20 19.56 -13.05 6.17
C PRO A 20 20.94 -13.45 5.65
N THR A 21 21.06 -14.68 5.13
CA THR A 21 22.29 -15.21 4.56
C THR A 21 22.50 -14.63 3.15
N PRO A 22 23.59 -13.89 2.87
CA PRO A 22 23.92 -13.49 1.50
C PRO A 22 24.26 -14.74 0.67
N GLY A 23 23.72 -14.83 -0.55
CA GLY A 23 23.98 -15.96 -1.45
C GLY A 23 25.44 -16.05 -1.89
N ARG A 24 25.91 -17.28 -2.14
CA ARG A 24 27.27 -17.58 -2.63
C ARG A 24 27.38 -17.18 -4.12
N ASP A 25 28.36 -16.35 -4.47
CA ASP A 25 28.57 -15.91 -5.85
C ASP A 25 29.27 -17.02 -6.66
N LEU A 26 28.49 -17.74 -7.48
CA LEU A 26 28.99 -18.77 -8.37
C LEU A 26 29.55 -18.10 -9.64
N GLY A 27 30.78 -17.60 -9.53
CA GLY A 27 31.55 -17.02 -10.63
C GLY A 27 32.05 -18.08 -11.61
N HIS A 28 31.17 -18.70 -12.40
CA HIS A 28 31.53 -19.33 -13.68
C HIS A 28 30.26 -19.71 -14.48
N ARG A 29 30.04 -19.07 -15.63
CA ARG A 29 28.97 -19.46 -16.57
C ARG A 29 29.47 -20.59 -17.49
N GLU A 30 29.32 -21.84 -17.10
CA GLU A 30 29.28 -22.93 -18.08
C GLU A 30 27.96 -22.84 -18.84
N ASN A 31 28.00 -22.53 -20.14
CA ASN A 31 26.81 -22.47 -21.00
C ASN A 31 26.26 -23.88 -21.27
N ARG A 32 25.54 -24.46 -20.30
CA ARG A 32 24.74 -25.69 -20.50
C ARG A 32 23.50 -25.38 -21.32
N SER A 33 23.12 -26.29 -22.22
CA SER A 33 21.89 -26.14 -23.02
C SER A 33 20.63 -26.31 -22.15
N SER A 34 19.52 -25.68 -22.54
CA SER A 34 18.24 -25.79 -21.81
C SER A 34 17.74 -27.23 -21.68
N SER A 35 18.07 -28.10 -22.64
CA SER A 35 17.72 -29.54 -22.60
C SER A 35 18.53 -30.30 -21.56
N GLU A 36 19.82 -30.00 -21.42
CA GLU A 36 20.70 -30.63 -20.41
C GLU A 36 20.31 -30.20 -19.00
N LEU A 37 20.01 -28.91 -18.82
CA LEU A 37 19.54 -28.38 -17.54
C LEU A 37 18.22 -29.04 -17.12
N ARG A 38 17.28 -29.21 -18.06
CA ARG A 38 16.01 -29.89 -17.77
C ARG A 38 16.21 -31.37 -17.44
N ALA A 39 17.06 -32.09 -18.18
CA ALA A 39 17.33 -33.51 -17.90
C ALA A 39 17.97 -33.70 -16.51
N LEU A 40 18.93 -32.85 -16.15
CA LEU A 40 19.55 -32.85 -14.83
C LEU A 40 18.51 -32.56 -13.74
N GLY A 41 17.72 -31.48 -13.90
CA GLY A 41 16.68 -31.11 -12.94
C GLY A 41 15.65 -32.20 -12.73
N SER A 42 15.21 -32.89 -13.79
CA SER A 42 14.26 -34.01 -13.69
C SER A 42 14.85 -35.22 -12.98
N SER A 43 16.14 -35.50 -13.18
CA SER A 43 16.83 -36.61 -12.50
C SER A 43 16.91 -36.37 -11.00
N VAL A 44 17.36 -35.17 -10.59
CA VAL A 44 17.47 -34.81 -9.16
C VAL A 44 16.09 -34.76 -8.51
N TYR A 45 15.07 -34.21 -9.20
CA TYR A 45 13.71 -34.19 -8.68
C TYR A 45 13.16 -35.59 -8.38
N LYS A 46 13.40 -36.54 -9.29
CA LYS A 46 12.95 -37.92 -9.13
C LYS A 46 13.64 -38.59 -7.93
N GLU A 47 14.93 -38.37 -7.74
CA GLU A 47 15.68 -38.89 -6.60
C GLU A 47 15.11 -38.37 -5.27
N VAL A 48 14.89 -37.05 -5.17
CA VAL A 48 14.33 -36.40 -3.98
C VAL A 48 12.91 -36.90 -3.71
N TRP A 49 12.09 -37.05 -4.76
CA TRP A 49 10.74 -37.60 -4.66
C TRP A 49 10.73 -39.03 -4.07
N GLU A 50 11.55 -39.93 -4.60
CA GLU A 50 11.65 -41.31 -4.12
C GLU A 50 12.14 -41.37 -2.67
N GLU A 51 13.12 -40.53 -2.31
CA GLU A 51 13.66 -40.45 -0.95
C GLU A 51 12.60 -39.92 0.05
N PHE A 52 11.84 -38.89 -0.33
CA PHE A 52 10.80 -38.30 0.52
C PHE A 52 9.70 -39.32 0.83
N TYR A 53 9.13 -39.96 -0.19
CA TYR A 53 8.04 -40.93 0.00
C TYR A 53 8.50 -42.29 0.55
N THR A 54 9.81 -42.57 0.57
CA THR A 54 10.36 -43.69 1.35
C THR A 54 10.36 -43.37 2.86
N TRP A 55 10.50 -42.09 3.21
CA TRP A 55 10.58 -41.62 4.60
C TRP A 55 9.20 -41.25 5.20
N GLU A 56 8.37 -40.53 4.45
CA GLU A 56 7.11 -39.92 4.91
C GLU A 56 6.15 -40.89 5.60
N PRO A 57 5.86 -42.10 5.07
CA PRO A 57 4.91 -43.02 5.71
C PRO A 57 5.35 -43.47 7.11
N GLY A 58 6.66 -43.68 7.30
CA GLY A 58 7.22 -44.06 8.59
C GLY A 58 7.17 -42.94 9.61
N TYR A 59 7.44 -41.70 9.17
CA TYR A 59 7.32 -40.51 10.00
C TYR A 59 5.85 -40.25 10.40
N CYS A 60 4.92 -40.28 9.44
CA CYS A 60 3.49 -40.10 9.68
C CYS A 60 2.94 -41.17 10.62
N SER A 61 3.31 -42.45 10.42
CA SER A 61 2.92 -43.54 11.33
C SER A 61 3.46 -43.32 12.75
N HIS A 62 4.69 -42.83 12.89
CA HIS A 62 5.27 -42.50 14.19
C HIS A 62 4.49 -41.37 14.87
N ILE A 63 4.24 -40.24 14.18
CA ILE A 63 3.48 -39.10 14.73
C ILE A 63 2.06 -39.51 15.11
N LEU A 64 1.33 -40.21 14.25
CA LEU A 64 -0.01 -40.71 14.56
C LEU A 64 0.02 -41.66 15.77
N GLY A 65 1.04 -42.52 15.87
CA GLY A 65 1.27 -43.37 17.03
C GLY A 65 1.52 -42.59 18.33
N THR A 66 2.12 -41.39 18.27
CA THR A 66 2.26 -40.52 19.46
C THR A 66 0.93 -39.92 19.93
N LEU A 67 -0.07 -39.83 19.04
CA LEU A 67 -1.42 -39.34 19.33
C LEU A 67 -2.34 -40.45 19.86
N ASP A 68 -2.16 -41.69 19.41
CA ASP A 68 -3.04 -42.85 19.70
C ASP A 68 -2.91 -43.43 21.14
N GLY A 69 -2.00 -42.88 21.97
CA GLY A 69 -1.77 -43.36 23.34
C GLY A 69 -1.53 -42.28 24.39
N ASN A 70 -1.47 -41.00 23.99
CA ASN A 70 -1.34 -39.90 24.92
C ASN A 70 -2.71 -39.22 25.09
N PRO A 71 -3.45 -39.41 26.20
CA PRO A 71 -4.38 -38.37 26.60
C PRO A 71 -3.56 -37.08 26.66
N LEU A 72 -4.00 -36.01 25.98
CA LEU A 72 -3.43 -34.66 26.06
C LEU A 72 -2.69 -34.52 27.39
N ALA A 73 -1.35 -34.54 27.35
CA ALA A 73 -0.57 -34.58 28.59
C ALA A 73 -1.13 -33.48 29.50
N PRO A 74 -1.42 -33.77 30.79
CA PRO A 74 -1.95 -32.75 31.68
C PRO A 74 -1.08 -31.51 31.51
N ALA A 75 -1.71 -30.38 31.22
CA ALA A 75 -1.01 -29.14 30.95
C ALA A 75 0.08 -28.97 32.02
N LYS A 76 1.32 -28.70 31.60
CA LYS A 76 2.46 -28.58 32.52
C LYS A 76 2.05 -27.68 33.69
N ASP A 77 2.48 -27.98 34.92
CA ASP A 77 2.06 -27.26 36.14
C ASP A 77 2.16 -25.73 36.00
N ALA A 78 3.11 -25.23 35.20
CA ALA A 78 3.25 -23.82 34.86
C ALA A 78 2.05 -23.24 34.08
N ALA A 79 1.51 -23.96 33.10
CA ALA A 79 0.33 -23.52 32.34
C ALA A 79 -0.96 -23.59 33.17
N VAL A 80 -1.09 -24.61 34.03
CA VAL A 80 -2.20 -24.72 35.00
C VAL A 80 -2.12 -23.60 36.04
N LYS A 81 -0.91 -23.29 36.53
CA LYS A 81 -0.67 -22.17 37.43
C LYS A 81 -0.97 -20.83 36.77
N MET A 82 -0.52 -20.62 35.52
CA MET A 82 -0.81 -19.41 34.77
C MET A 82 -2.31 -19.21 34.54
N ALA A 83 -3.05 -20.27 34.19
CA ALA A 83 -4.51 -20.21 34.08
C ALA A 83 -5.20 -19.90 35.42
N LYS A 84 -4.70 -20.48 36.53
CA LYS A 84 -5.19 -20.18 37.88
C LYS A 84 -4.88 -18.74 38.31
N ASP A 85 -3.68 -18.24 38.02
CA ASP A 85 -3.25 -16.88 38.34
C ASP A 85 -4.06 -15.86 37.50
N MET A 86 -4.35 -16.16 36.24
CA MET A 86 -5.25 -15.35 35.39
C MET A 86 -6.70 -15.33 35.91
N MET A 87 -7.23 -16.47 36.37
CA MET A 87 -8.56 -16.52 37.01
C MET A 87 -8.60 -15.81 38.36
N ALA A 88 -7.53 -15.91 39.16
CA ALA A 88 -7.43 -15.20 40.44
C ALA A 88 -7.45 -13.68 40.25
N GLY A 89 -6.75 -13.16 39.23
CA GLY A 89 -6.80 -11.74 38.87
C GLY A 89 -8.20 -11.26 38.44
N LEU A 90 -8.95 -12.08 37.71
CA LEU A 90 -10.34 -11.79 37.31
C LEU A 90 -11.32 -11.76 38.51
N LEU A 91 -11.06 -12.55 39.55
CA LEU A 91 -11.86 -12.61 40.78
C LEU A 91 -11.48 -11.49 41.78
N GLU A 92 -10.23 -11.03 41.78
CA GLU A 92 -9.80 -9.91 42.62
C GLU A 92 -10.42 -8.57 42.19
N ASP A 93 -10.62 -8.34 40.89
CA ASP A 93 -11.27 -7.12 40.37
C ASP A 93 -12.79 -7.06 40.64
N THR A 94 -13.43 -8.20 40.94
CA THR A 94 -14.86 -8.26 41.29
C THR A 94 -15.15 -7.93 42.77
N HIS A 95 -14.12 -7.86 43.63
CA HIS A 95 -14.29 -7.60 45.06
C HIS A 95 -14.44 -6.10 45.44
N GLN A 96 -14.47 -5.18 44.47
CA GLN A 96 -14.82 -3.77 44.73
C GLN A 96 -16.32 -3.45 44.54
N GLY A 97 -17.13 -4.43 44.09
CA GLY A 97 -18.58 -4.35 44.16
C GLY A 97 -19.07 -4.81 45.53
N ASN A 98 -19.90 -3.97 46.18
CA ASN A 98 -20.57 -4.15 47.47
C ASN A 98 -20.62 -5.59 48.01
N LYS A 99 -20.25 -5.77 49.29
CA LYS A 99 -20.61 -6.96 50.08
C LYS A 99 -22.12 -7.20 49.98
N MET A 100 -22.51 -8.09 49.09
CA MET A 100 -23.86 -8.61 49.01
C MET A 100 -23.97 -9.67 50.10
N ASP A 101 -25.02 -9.58 50.92
CA ASP A 101 -25.31 -10.57 51.95
C ASP A 101 -25.34 -11.98 51.33
N GLN A 102 -24.73 -12.94 52.02
CA GLN A 102 -24.62 -14.32 51.55
C GLN A 102 -26.02 -14.86 51.20
N PRO A 103 -26.28 -15.27 49.95
CA PRO A 103 -27.50 -15.99 49.65
C PRO A 103 -27.39 -17.40 50.23
N GLU A 104 -28.45 -17.84 50.90
CA GLU A 104 -28.59 -19.19 51.40
C GLU A 104 -28.56 -20.18 50.21
N ASN A 105 -27.50 -20.98 50.12
CA ASN A 105 -27.48 -22.39 49.72
C ASN A 105 -28.24 -22.88 48.46
N ASP A 106 -28.33 -22.12 47.37
CA ASP A 106 -28.70 -22.70 46.08
C ASP A 106 -27.45 -23.20 45.34
N TRP A 107 -27.26 -24.53 45.33
CA TRP A 107 -26.21 -25.21 44.58
C TRP A 107 -26.85 -25.91 43.40
N GLU A 108 -26.38 -25.64 42.18
CA GLU A 108 -26.84 -26.34 40.98
C GLU A 108 -25.87 -27.45 40.61
N THR A 109 -26.42 -28.60 40.25
CA THR A 109 -25.65 -29.78 39.83
C THR A 109 -25.59 -29.83 38.30
N ALA A 110 -24.39 -29.66 37.74
CA ALA A 110 -24.11 -29.88 36.33
C ALA A 110 -23.45 -31.24 36.11
N TYR A 111 -23.78 -31.91 35.00
CA TYR A 111 -23.21 -33.21 34.64
C TYR A 111 -22.21 -33.04 33.49
N LEU A 112 -20.92 -33.16 33.78
CA LEU A 112 -19.87 -33.13 32.78
C LEU A 112 -19.65 -34.53 32.22
N THR A 113 -20.05 -34.74 30.97
CA THR A 113 -19.91 -36.03 30.31
C THR A 113 -18.65 -36.06 29.46
N ARG A 114 -17.66 -36.83 29.89
CA ARG A 114 -16.41 -37.05 29.15
C ARG A 114 -16.54 -38.27 28.27
N TYR A 115 -16.42 -38.08 26.96
CA TYR A 115 -16.36 -39.18 26.01
C TYR A 115 -14.90 -39.56 25.74
N ARG A 116 -14.58 -40.84 25.84
CA ARG A 116 -13.26 -41.39 25.49
C ARG A 116 -13.45 -42.61 24.59
N SER A 117 -12.95 -42.55 23.37
CA SER A 117 -12.87 -43.73 22.49
C SER A 117 -11.52 -44.39 22.69
N ILE A 118 -11.49 -45.68 23.02
CA ILE A 118 -10.29 -46.51 23.00
C ILE A 118 -10.62 -47.71 22.11
N ASP A 119 -9.82 -47.95 21.07
CA ASP A 119 -9.97 -49.05 20.11
C ASP A 119 -11.37 -49.13 19.44
N GLY A 120 -11.95 -47.98 19.11
CA GLY A 120 -13.26 -47.90 18.44
C GLY A 120 -14.47 -48.24 19.35
N LYS A 121 -14.25 -48.47 20.64
CA LYS A 121 -15.32 -48.59 21.65
C LYS A 121 -15.38 -47.30 22.47
N GLY A 122 -16.53 -46.62 22.39
CA GLY A 122 -16.79 -45.41 23.17
C GLY A 122 -17.06 -45.72 24.63
N PHE A 123 -16.33 -45.06 25.52
CA PHE A 123 -16.57 -45.05 26.96
C PHE A 123 -17.00 -43.65 27.37
N THR A 124 -18.15 -43.56 28.02
CA THR A 124 -18.70 -42.30 28.51
C THR A 124 -18.57 -42.28 30.02
N THR A 125 -17.86 -41.30 30.58
CA THR A 125 -17.79 -41.06 32.02
C THR A 125 -18.44 -39.74 32.34
N THR A 126 -19.56 -39.77 33.05
CA THR A 126 -20.24 -38.57 33.53
C THR A 126 -19.79 -38.27 34.95
N VAL A 127 -19.29 -37.04 35.16
CA VAL A 127 -18.87 -36.53 36.47
C VAL A 127 -19.86 -35.45 36.88
N GLU A 128 -20.38 -35.58 38.10
CA GLU A 128 -21.23 -34.59 38.72
C GLU A 128 -20.37 -33.43 39.26
N VAL A 129 -20.71 -32.21 38.91
CA VAL A 129 -20.06 -31.00 39.40
C VAL A 129 -21.11 -30.06 39.97
N THR A 130 -21.02 -29.82 41.27
CA THR A 130 -21.84 -28.85 41.97
C THR A 130 -21.16 -27.50 41.98
N MET A 131 -21.91 -26.46 41.60
CA MET A 131 -21.42 -25.08 41.58
C MET A 131 -22.35 -24.15 42.36
N PRO A 132 -21.81 -23.17 43.11
CA PRO A 132 -22.62 -22.21 43.82
C PRO A 132 -23.37 -21.32 42.81
N PHE A 133 -24.68 -21.29 42.91
CA PHE A 133 -25.53 -20.43 42.08
C PHE A 133 -25.57 -19.04 42.74
N ILE A 134 -25.12 -18.02 42.00
CA ILE A 134 -25.18 -16.64 42.47
C ILE A 134 -26.22 -15.91 41.63
N THR A 135 -27.37 -15.64 42.21
CA THR A 135 -28.39 -14.77 41.62
C THR A 135 -27.91 -13.33 41.70
N ILE A 136 -27.53 -12.75 40.55
CA ILE A 136 -27.20 -11.33 40.46
C ILE A 136 -28.49 -10.59 40.08
N ASP A 137 -29.12 -9.90 41.05
CA ASP A 137 -30.30 -9.05 40.85
C ASP A 137 -30.01 -7.75 40.05
N VAL A 138 -28.95 -7.75 39.24
CA VAL A 138 -28.63 -6.65 38.34
C VAL A 138 -29.15 -7.03 36.96
N VAL A 139 -30.21 -6.36 36.52
CA VAL A 139 -30.56 -6.31 35.10
C VAL A 139 -29.41 -5.59 34.41
N LEU A 140 -28.40 -6.33 33.95
CA LEU A 140 -27.37 -5.79 33.08
C LEU A 140 -28.06 -5.50 31.74
N PRO A 141 -28.31 -4.22 31.39
CA PRO A 141 -28.91 -3.94 30.10
C PRO A 141 -27.95 -4.47 29.03
N PRO A 142 -28.43 -5.30 28.09
CA PRO A 142 -27.57 -5.80 27.02
C PRO A 142 -27.02 -4.59 26.26
N HIS A 143 -25.71 -4.59 26.04
CA HIS A 143 -25.10 -3.59 25.17
C HIS A 143 -25.67 -3.76 23.75
N PRO A 144 -25.86 -2.68 22.96
CA PRO A 144 -26.20 -2.80 21.56
C PRO A 144 -25.26 -3.77 20.83
N ALA A 145 -25.81 -4.62 19.97
CA ALA A 145 -25.03 -5.52 19.13
C ALA A 145 -24.02 -4.72 18.30
N TYR A 146 -22.79 -5.21 18.23
CA TYR A 146 -21.75 -4.65 17.38
C TYR A 146 -20.86 -5.78 16.87
N GLU A 147 -20.39 -5.64 15.63
CA GLU A 147 -19.40 -6.53 15.05
C GLU A 147 -17.99 -5.99 15.28
N SER A 148 -17.00 -6.88 15.39
CA SER A 148 -15.60 -6.47 15.47
C SER A 148 -15.20 -5.73 14.20
N CYS A 149 -14.71 -4.50 14.34
CA CYS A 149 -14.30 -3.67 13.22
C CYS A 149 -12.96 -3.01 13.57
N PRO A 150 -11.82 -3.50 13.02
CA PRO A 150 -10.53 -2.87 13.23
C PRO A 150 -10.53 -1.42 12.72
N PRO A 151 -10.02 -0.47 13.53
CA PRO A 151 -9.99 0.93 13.15
C PRO A 151 -8.95 1.19 12.06
N ILE A 152 -9.34 1.85 10.98
CA ILE A 152 -8.45 2.26 9.90
C ILE A 152 -8.53 3.77 9.67
N SER A 153 -7.41 4.39 9.29
CA SER A 153 -7.36 5.81 8.93
C SER A 153 -7.37 6.06 7.42
N LYS A 154 -7.17 5.00 6.64
CA LYS A 154 -7.16 5.01 5.17
C LYS A 154 -7.85 3.75 4.67
N SER A 155 -8.62 3.87 3.59
CA SER A 155 -9.28 2.74 2.97
C SER A 155 -8.27 1.76 2.37
N MET A 156 -8.59 0.47 2.36
CA MET A 156 -7.74 -0.60 1.83
C MET A 156 -8.42 -1.19 0.59
N ARG A 157 -7.70 -1.50 -0.48
CA ARG A 157 -8.31 -2.11 -1.66
C ARG A 157 -8.47 -3.60 -1.43
N LEU A 158 -9.67 -4.11 -1.67
CA LEU A 158 -9.92 -5.54 -1.61
C LEU A 158 -9.27 -6.19 -2.85
N ASP A 159 -8.59 -7.33 -2.63
CA ASP A 159 -7.95 -8.07 -3.72
C ASP A 159 -9.00 -8.62 -4.70
N GLU A 160 -8.74 -8.46 -6.00
CA GLU A 160 -9.59 -8.92 -7.11
C GLU A 160 -9.72 -10.46 -7.09
N THR A 161 -8.78 -11.19 -6.49
CA THR A 161 -8.90 -12.65 -6.28
C THR A 161 -10.12 -13.04 -5.45
N ARG A 162 -10.56 -12.17 -4.52
CA ARG A 162 -11.76 -12.40 -3.69
C ARG A 162 -13.06 -12.26 -4.46
N GLU A 163 -13.03 -11.74 -5.69
CA GLU A 163 -14.19 -11.72 -6.61
C GLU A 163 -14.50 -13.10 -7.18
N HIS A 164 -13.55 -14.03 -7.10
CA HIS A 164 -13.64 -15.33 -7.76
C HIS A 164 -13.50 -16.50 -6.79
N THR A 165 -13.33 -16.25 -5.49
CA THR A 165 -13.14 -17.32 -4.53
C THR A 165 -13.86 -17.00 -3.23
N ALA A 166 -14.63 -17.97 -2.72
CA ALA A 166 -15.20 -17.87 -1.39
C ALA A 166 -14.11 -18.18 -0.35
N ASN A 167 -13.80 -17.22 0.52
CA ASN A 167 -12.74 -17.39 1.53
C ASN A 167 -13.19 -18.20 2.74
N TYR A 168 -14.45 -18.05 3.13
CA TYR A 168 -15.09 -18.81 4.21
C TYR A 168 -16.59 -18.91 3.95
N LEU A 169 -17.28 -19.70 4.78
CA LEU A 169 -18.75 -19.78 4.79
C LEU A 169 -19.29 -18.86 5.89
N PRO A 170 -19.90 -17.70 5.57
CA PRO A 170 -20.56 -16.85 6.56
C PRO A 170 -21.71 -17.60 7.21
N TYR A 171 -21.87 -17.44 8.53
CA TYR A 171 -22.99 -18.02 9.29
C TYR A 171 -23.20 -19.52 9.02
N GLY A 172 -22.11 -20.30 8.92
CA GLY A 172 -22.17 -21.73 8.59
C GLY A 172 -22.93 -22.61 9.59
N ASP A 173 -23.25 -22.06 10.76
CA ASP A 173 -24.06 -22.65 11.83
C ASP A 173 -25.51 -22.13 11.85
N ASP A 174 -25.88 -21.16 11.02
CA ASP A 174 -27.24 -20.61 10.92
C ASP A 174 -27.98 -21.19 9.70
N GLU A 175 -29.01 -22.00 9.97
CA GLU A 175 -29.85 -22.61 8.93
C GLU A 175 -30.65 -21.59 8.10
N THR A 176 -30.80 -20.34 8.58
CA THR A 176 -31.54 -19.28 7.88
C THR A 176 -30.68 -18.52 6.86
N PHE A 177 -29.36 -18.70 6.88
CA PHE A 177 -28.47 -18.10 5.90
C PHE A 177 -28.48 -18.90 4.58
N PRO A 178 -28.67 -18.26 3.40
CA PRO A 178 -28.79 -18.96 2.12
C PRO A 178 -27.42 -19.37 1.57
N PHE A 179 -26.73 -20.30 2.25
CA PHE A 179 -25.35 -20.66 1.92
C PHE A 179 -25.18 -21.27 0.52
N GLU A 180 -26.16 -22.02 0.01
CA GLU A 180 -26.09 -22.59 -1.35
C GLU A 180 -26.10 -21.49 -2.42
N GLU A 181 -26.98 -20.50 -2.27
CA GLU A 181 -27.05 -19.35 -3.19
C GLU A 181 -25.82 -18.47 -3.08
N TYR A 182 -25.31 -18.25 -1.87
CA TYR A 182 -24.08 -17.51 -1.62
C TYR A 182 -22.88 -18.18 -2.30
N LEU A 183 -22.67 -19.48 -2.05
CA LEU A 183 -21.53 -20.22 -2.60
C LEU A 183 -21.61 -20.37 -4.13
N ALA A 184 -22.81 -20.44 -4.71
CA ALA A 184 -23.00 -20.51 -6.15
C ALA A 184 -22.50 -19.26 -6.92
N LYS A 185 -22.27 -18.13 -6.22
CA LYS A 185 -21.70 -16.92 -6.81
C LYS A 185 -20.20 -17.03 -7.08
N PHE A 186 -19.51 -18.01 -6.47
CA PHE A 186 -18.07 -18.15 -6.55
C PHE A 186 -17.68 -19.35 -7.44
N PRO A 187 -16.75 -19.18 -8.39
CA PRO A 187 -16.28 -20.29 -9.23
C PRO A 187 -15.38 -21.28 -8.47
N SER A 188 -14.74 -20.88 -7.37
CA SER A 188 -13.93 -21.76 -6.53
C SER A 188 -14.08 -21.43 -5.04
N LEU A 189 -13.67 -22.37 -4.19
CA LEU A 189 -13.66 -22.22 -2.73
C LEU A 189 -12.21 -22.24 -2.25
N GLU A 190 -11.82 -21.31 -1.39
CA GLU A 190 -10.43 -21.17 -0.95
C GLU A 190 -9.95 -22.42 -0.21
N TRP A 191 -10.82 -23.00 0.61
CA TRP A 191 -10.56 -24.26 1.33
C TRP A 191 -10.66 -25.52 0.45
N ALA A 192 -11.05 -25.40 -0.81
CA ALA A 192 -11.06 -26.50 -1.78
C ALA A 192 -9.82 -26.51 -2.68
N ASN A 193 -8.95 -25.50 -2.61
CA ASN A 193 -7.69 -25.51 -3.34
C ASN A 193 -6.71 -26.49 -2.68
N ASP A 194 -6.31 -27.54 -3.41
CA ASP A 194 -5.30 -28.52 -3.00
C ASP A 194 -3.93 -27.83 -2.88
N PHE A 195 -3.59 -27.35 -1.68
CA PHE A 195 -2.21 -27.07 -1.30
C PHE A 195 -1.56 -28.37 -0.85
N ASP A 196 -0.58 -28.85 -1.62
CA ASP A 196 0.20 -30.03 -1.28
C ASP A 196 1.54 -29.63 -0.62
N PRO A 197 1.66 -29.72 0.72
CA PRO A 197 2.89 -29.38 1.44
C PRO A 197 4.07 -30.29 1.08
N ASP A 198 3.81 -31.53 0.65
CA ASP A 198 4.85 -32.49 0.29
C ASP A 198 5.52 -32.07 -1.02
N LEU A 199 4.72 -31.61 -1.99
CA LEU A 199 5.21 -31.08 -3.26
C LEU A 199 6.15 -29.89 -3.05
N GLU A 200 5.81 -28.96 -2.15
CA GLU A 200 6.65 -27.80 -1.85
C GLU A 200 8.00 -28.23 -1.23
N MET A 201 7.97 -29.17 -0.28
CA MET A 201 9.16 -29.75 0.34
C MET A 201 10.11 -30.41 -0.68
N ILE A 202 9.56 -31.23 -1.57
CA ILE A 202 10.33 -31.93 -2.61
C ILE A 202 10.96 -30.91 -3.58
N GLN A 203 10.21 -29.89 -3.99
CA GLN A 203 10.74 -28.85 -4.88
C GLN A 203 11.88 -28.07 -4.21
N LEU A 204 11.73 -27.66 -2.95
CA LEU A 204 12.75 -26.91 -2.22
C LEU A 204 14.03 -27.71 -2.05
N GLU A 205 13.94 -28.98 -1.66
CA GLU A 205 15.13 -29.83 -1.52
C GLU A 205 15.80 -30.08 -2.88
N THR A 206 15.02 -30.27 -3.94
CA THR A 206 15.57 -30.42 -5.30
C THR A 206 16.35 -29.18 -5.72
N VAL A 207 15.79 -27.99 -5.51
CA VAL A 207 16.44 -26.71 -5.83
C VAL A 207 17.69 -26.53 -4.99
N ARG A 208 17.67 -26.95 -3.71
CA ARG A 208 18.84 -26.91 -2.82
C ARG A 208 19.96 -27.81 -3.35
N ARG A 209 19.67 -29.06 -3.72
CA ARG A 209 20.68 -29.98 -4.30
C ARG A 209 21.26 -29.43 -5.61
N LEU A 210 20.43 -28.88 -6.49
CA LEU A 210 20.88 -28.27 -7.74
C LEU A 210 21.79 -27.06 -7.50
N HIS A 211 21.45 -26.21 -6.53
CA HIS A 211 22.20 -24.98 -6.27
C HIS A 211 23.48 -25.22 -5.45
N VAL A 212 23.38 -26.02 -4.39
CA VAL A 212 24.44 -26.19 -3.38
C VAL A 212 25.39 -27.33 -3.72
N ILE A 213 24.88 -28.43 -4.28
CA ILE A 213 25.69 -29.63 -4.58
C ILE A 213 26.18 -29.59 -6.03
N GLN A 214 25.29 -29.23 -6.97
CA GLN A 214 25.58 -29.20 -8.40
C GLN A 214 26.04 -27.84 -8.91
N GLU A 215 26.16 -26.84 -8.02
CA GLU A 215 26.62 -25.47 -8.30
C GLU A 215 25.90 -24.80 -9.49
N ILE A 216 24.60 -25.06 -9.64
CA ILE A 216 23.76 -24.42 -10.66
C ILE A 216 23.23 -23.08 -10.15
N THR A 217 23.28 -22.04 -10.99
CA THR A 217 22.74 -20.73 -10.62
C THR A 217 21.21 -20.77 -10.53
N LEU A 218 20.61 -20.03 -9.58
CA LEU A 218 19.14 -19.98 -9.43
C LEU A 218 18.40 -19.57 -10.72
N PRO A 219 18.89 -18.59 -11.52
CA PRO A 219 18.29 -18.31 -12.82
C PRO A 219 18.31 -19.50 -13.77
N ASP A 220 19.38 -20.32 -13.76
CA ASP A 220 19.47 -21.50 -14.60
C ASP A 220 18.53 -22.62 -14.13
N VAL A 221 18.27 -22.71 -12.81
CA VAL A 221 17.24 -23.58 -12.24
C VAL A 221 15.84 -23.16 -12.70
N ASP A 222 15.50 -21.86 -12.67
CA ASP A 222 14.23 -21.35 -13.20
C ASP A 222 14.07 -21.65 -14.71
N ARG A 223 15.16 -21.59 -15.49
CA ARG A 223 15.15 -21.94 -16.93
C ARG A 223 14.79 -23.42 -17.19
N MET A 224 14.93 -24.32 -16.22
CA MET A 224 14.54 -25.72 -16.37
C MET A 224 13.02 -25.88 -16.57
N ARG A 225 12.22 -24.96 -16.00
CA ARG A 225 10.75 -24.96 -15.97
C ARG A 225 10.16 -26.29 -15.46
N ILE A 226 10.74 -26.82 -14.39
CA ILE A 226 10.29 -28.04 -13.68
C ILE A 226 9.61 -27.66 -12.36
N PHE A 227 10.09 -26.61 -11.72
CA PHE A 227 9.64 -26.15 -10.40
C PHE A 227 8.64 -25.01 -10.53
N LYS A 228 7.90 -24.74 -9.45
CA LYS A 228 7.32 -23.41 -9.26
C LYS A 228 8.42 -22.38 -9.40
N SER A 229 8.13 -21.24 -10.05
CA SER A 229 9.16 -20.22 -10.24
C SER A 229 9.76 -19.85 -8.89
N LEU A 230 11.10 -19.90 -8.83
CA LEU A 230 11.81 -19.75 -7.57
C LEU A 230 11.50 -18.40 -6.93
N ARG A 231 11.36 -17.36 -7.77
CA ARG A 231 10.89 -16.02 -7.41
C ARG A 231 10.16 -15.36 -8.57
N PHE A 232 8.96 -14.83 -8.32
CA PHE A 232 8.30 -13.90 -9.24
C PHE A 232 8.54 -12.43 -8.83
N SER A 233 8.72 -12.18 -7.53
CA SER A 233 9.03 -10.89 -6.92
C SER A 233 9.89 -11.09 -5.66
N HIS A 234 10.12 -10.02 -4.90
CA HIS A 234 10.80 -10.08 -3.60
C HIS A 234 9.97 -10.80 -2.52
N ASN A 235 8.65 -10.91 -2.72
CA ASN A 235 7.67 -11.43 -1.76
C ASN A 235 6.75 -12.52 -2.34
N THR A 236 7.14 -13.17 -3.44
CA THR A 236 6.39 -14.28 -4.06
C THR A 236 7.32 -15.28 -4.73
N GLY A 237 6.90 -16.54 -4.81
CA GLY A 237 7.68 -17.65 -5.38
C GLY A 237 8.20 -18.61 -4.31
N LEU A 238 8.72 -19.75 -4.77
CA LEU A 238 9.06 -20.90 -3.92
C LEU A 238 10.03 -20.53 -2.76
N LEU A 239 11.04 -19.69 -3.03
CA LEU A 239 12.02 -19.30 -2.01
C LEU A 239 11.46 -18.30 -0.97
N TRP A 240 10.44 -17.51 -1.34
CA TRP A 240 9.75 -16.64 -0.40
C TRP A 240 8.78 -17.46 0.46
N GLU A 241 8.01 -18.35 -0.14
CA GLU A 241 7.05 -19.22 0.56
C GLU A 241 7.74 -20.05 1.63
N ARG A 242 8.97 -20.50 1.35
CA ARG A 242 9.88 -21.09 2.34
C ARG A 242 10.06 -20.25 3.61
N SER A 243 10.17 -18.94 3.48
CA SER A 243 10.39 -18.07 4.64
C SER A 243 9.14 -17.86 5.51
N GLN A 244 7.96 -18.25 5.02
CA GLN A 244 6.67 -17.98 5.67
C GLN A 244 6.11 -19.18 6.43
N ARG A 245 6.79 -20.33 6.42
CA ARG A 245 6.24 -21.60 6.91
C ARG A 245 7.27 -22.38 7.72
N ASP A 246 6.77 -23.14 8.69
CA ASP A 246 7.52 -24.21 9.34
C ASP A 246 7.52 -25.46 8.45
N PHE A 247 8.68 -26.10 8.32
CA PHE A 247 8.84 -27.28 7.47
C PHE A 247 9.02 -28.55 8.28
N LEU A 248 8.60 -29.67 7.69
CA LEU A 248 8.83 -31.00 8.22
C LEU A 248 10.33 -31.25 8.35
N HIS A 249 10.75 -31.82 9.48
CA HIS A 249 12.15 -32.16 9.71
C HIS A 249 12.50 -33.47 8.99
N TRP A 250 12.72 -33.38 7.68
CA TRP A 250 13.17 -34.49 6.85
C TRP A 250 14.70 -34.65 6.94
N PRO A 251 15.23 -35.76 7.49
CA PRO A 251 16.68 -35.89 7.75
C PRO A 251 17.57 -35.77 6.50
N GLY A 252 17.05 -36.01 5.30
CA GLY A 252 17.77 -35.86 4.03
C GLY A 252 17.93 -34.41 3.54
N ALA A 253 17.11 -33.48 4.04
CA ALA A 253 17.04 -32.10 3.53
C ALA A 253 17.81 -31.05 4.36
N PHE A 254 18.02 -31.29 5.66
CA PHE A 254 18.53 -30.28 6.61
C PHE A 254 20.00 -30.42 7.02
N GLN A 255 20.82 -31.13 6.22
CA GLN A 255 22.19 -31.51 6.63
C GLN A 255 23.29 -30.47 6.35
N VAL A 256 22.92 -29.24 5.94
CA VAL A 256 23.90 -28.23 5.51
C VAL A 256 23.91 -27.05 6.47
N LYS A 257 25.09 -26.45 6.66
CA LYS A 257 25.24 -25.25 7.49
C LYS A 257 24.36 -24.11 6.94
N PRO A 258 23.79 -23.24 7.79
CA PRO A 258 22.90 -22.15 7.35
C PRO A 258 23.54 -21.18 6.33
N GLU A 259 24.87 -21.09 6.31
CA GLU A 259 25.64 -20.28 5.37
C GLU A 259 25.68 -20.83 3.93
N ASP A 260 25.39 -22.12 3.73
CA ASP A 260 25.47 -22.83 2.45
C ASP A 260 24.06 -23.22 1.92
N ASP A 261 23.00 -22.64 2.48
CA ASP A 261 21.61 -22.95 2.15
C ASP A 261 21.04 -21.99 1.08
N LEU A 262 19.87 -22.32 0.51
CA LEU A 262 19.18 -21.45 -0.45
C LEU A 262 18.92 -20.06 0.15
N PRO A 263 19.18 -18.98 -0.61
CA PRO A 263 18.97 -17.63 -0.09
C PRO A 263 17.51 -17.40 0.26
N THR A 264 17.24 -16.84 1.43
CA THR A 264 15.89 -16.51 1.88
C THR A 264 15.45 -15.13 1.37
N SER A 265 16.36 -14.15 1.33
CA SER A 265 16.08 -12.79 0.84
C SER A 265 16.70 -12.49 -0.53
N HIS A 266 15.97 -11.76 -1.38
CA HIS A 266 16.51 -11.09 -2.57
C HIS A 266 16.86 -9.63 -2.24
N ALA A 267 17.88 -9.42 -1.40
CA ALA A 267 18.51 -8.10 -1.31
C ALA A 267 19.50 -7.99 -2.49
N ALA A 268 19.34 -6.98 -3.34
CA ALA A 268 20.41 -6.65 -4.29
C ALA A 268 21.71 -6.42 -3.51
N HIS A 269 22.84 -6.85 -4.07
CA HIS A 269 24.15 -6.72 -3.42
C HIS A 269 24.38 -5.27 -2.95
N THR A 270 25.18 -5.08 -1.90
CA THR A 270 25.54 -3.74 -1.37
C THR A 270 26.02 -2.80 -2.48
N ASP A 271 26.69 -3.40 -3.46
CA ASP A 271 27.42 -2.76 -4.53
C ASP A 271 26.53 -2.40 -5.74
N ASP A 272 25.28 -2.87 -5.78
CA ASP A 272 24.27 -2.57 -6.81
C ASP A 272 23.25 -1.53 -6.29
N LEU A 273 23.62 -0.25 -6.32
CA LEU A 273 22.74 0.84 -5.90
C LEU A 273 21.45 0.89 -6.74
N ARG A 274 21.54 0.63 -8.05
CA ARG A 274 20.41 0.71 -8.97
C ARG A 274 19.38 -0.37 -8.66
N GLY A 275 19.81 -1.62 -8.48
CA GLY A 275 18.94 -2.73 -8.08
C GLY A 275 18.30 -2.51 -6.72
N ARG A 276 19.05 -2.00 -5.74
CA ARG A 276 18.50 -1.65 -4.41
C ARG A 276 17.43 -0.55 -4.50
N LEU A 277 17.68 0.50 -5.27
CA LEU A 277 16.72 1.58 -5.48
C LEU A 277 15.46 1.09 -6.20
N LEU A 278 15.61 0.33 -7.29
CA LEU A 278 14.49 -0.25 -8.02
C LEU A 278 13.67 -1.21 -7.17
N SER A 279 14.31 -2.01 -6.31
CA SER A 279 13.62 -2.89 -5.36
C SER A 279 12.76 -2.08 -4.38
N THR A 280 13.30 -0.99 -3.84
CA THR A 280 12.57 -0.11 -2.92
C THR A 280 11.39 0.56 -3.62
N LEU A 281 11.60 1.10 -4.83
CA LEU A 281 10.57 1.78 -5.61
C LEU A 281 9.41 0.88 -6.03
N ARG A 282 9.64 -0.43 -6.19
CA ARG A 282 8.55 -1.40 -6.45
C ARG A 282 7.61 -1.57 -5.27
N THR A 283 8.08 -1.32 -4.06
CA THR A 283 7.27 -1.47 -2.84
C THR A 283 6.68 -0.16 -2.36
N PHE A 284 7.27 0.98 -2.73
CA PHE A 284 6.88 2.29 -2.24
C PHE A 284 5.75 2.91 -3.08
N CYS A 285 4.66 3.31 -2.42
CA CYS A 285 3.58 4.05 -3.06
C CYS A 285 3.91 5.55 -3.14
N PRO A 286 4.00 6.14 -4.35
CA PRO A 286 4.30 7.57 -4.49
C PRO A 286 3.05 8.47 -4.33
N THR A 287 1.87 7.92 -4.11
CA THR A 287 0.66 8.75 -3.97
C THR A 287 0.71 9.54 -2.68
N LEU A 288 0.45 10.85 -2.75
CA LEU A 288 0.59 11.78 -1.62
C LEU A 288 -0.30 11.43 -0.42
N ASN A 289 -1.42 10.73 -0.64
CA ASN A 289 -2.28 10.26 0.44
C ASN A 289 -1.73 9.01 1.15
N CYS A 290 -0.74 8.32 0.57
CA CYS A 290 -0.21 7.06 1.08
C CYS A 290 1.24 7.19 1.57
N LEU A 291 2.19 7.46 0.67
CA LEU A 291 3.63 7.60 0.92
C LEU A 291 4.24 6.49 1.81
N SER A 292 3.77 5.24 1.65
CA SER A 292 4.23 4.09 2.43
C SER A 292 4.75 2.95 1.55
N PRO A 293 5.68 2.13 2.04
CA PRO A 293 5.96 0.83 1.45
C PRO A 293 4.76 -0.12 1.63
N ILE A 294 4.61 -1.09 0.73
CA ILE A 294 3.60 -2.17 0.77
C ILE A 294 2.20 -1.58 0.97
N CYS A 295 1.82 -0.67 0.08
CA CYS A 295 0.50 -0.03 0.13
C CYS A 295 -0.61 -1.04 -0.17
N GLU A 296 -1.58 -1.15 0.74
CA GLU A 296 -2.78 -1.99 0.59
C GLU A 296 -3.91 -1.28 -0.17
N THR A 297 -3.82 0.04 -0.36
CA THR A 297 -4.83 0.83 -1.09
C THR A 297 -4.60 0.86 -2.61
N HIS A 298 -3.34 0.84 -3.04
CA HIS A 298 -2.96 1.08 -4.45
C HIS A 298 -2.32 -0.15 -5.05
N GLY A 299 -3.12 -0.98 -5.73
CA GLY A 299 -2.69 -2.27 -6.28
C GLY A 299 -1.62 -2.22 -7.39
N GLN A 300 -1.24 -1.04 -7.92
CA GLN A 300 -0.33 -0.90 -9.08
C GLN A 300 1.03 -0.27 -8.73
N LEU A 301 1.67 -0.73 -7.65
CA LEU A 301 3.00 -0.26 -7.21
C LEU A 301 4.10 -0.47 -8.27
N ASN A 302 3.96 -1.50 -9.11
CA ASN A 302 4.98 -1.89 -10.10
C ASN A 302 5.08 -0.95 -11.32
N SER A 303 4.13 -0.03 -11.51
CA SER A 303 4.15 0.92 -12.64
C SER A 303 5.18 2.05 -12.48
N ASN A 304 5.75 2.20 -11.27
CA ASN A 304 6.64 3.30 -10.89
C ASN A 304 8.14 2.97 -10.91
N THR A 305 8.56 1.89 -11.58
CA THR A 305 9.98 1.50 -11.66
C THR A 305 10.80 2.34 -12.62
N TYR A 306 10.19 3.25 -13.36
CA TYR A 306 10.91 4.16 -14.24
C TYR A 306 11.62 5.24 -13.41
N LEU A 307 12.96 5.22 -13.44
CA LEU A 307 13.79 6.32 -12.99
C LEU A 307 13.89 7.34 -14.13
N PRO A 308 13.34 8.55 -13.99
CA PRO A 308 13.44 9.56 -15.04
C PRO A 308 14.89 9.96 -15.24
N SER A 309 15.51 9.48 -16.32
CA SER A 309 16.84 9.88 -16.73
C SER A 309 16.82 11.33 -17.16
N ARG A 310 17.31 12.22 -16.30
CA ARG A 310 17.47 13.64 -16.62
C ARG A 310 18.79 13.82 -17.36
N ARG A 311 18.81 14.72 -18.35
CA ARG A 311 20.06 15.14 -18.98
C ARG A 311 20.65 16.30 -18.19
N PRO A 312 21.97 16.33 -17.97
CA PRO A 312 22.63 17.48 -17.35
C PRO A 312 22.31 18.76 -18.11
N GLN A 313 22.15 19.86 -17.38
CA GLN A 313 22.01 21.21 -17.92
C GLN A 313 23.27 22.04 -17.64
N ILE A 314 24.11 21.64 -16.68
CA ILE A 314 25.33 22.34 -16.29
C ILE A 314 26.56 21.60 -16.82
N THR A 315 27.39 22.29 -17.60
CA THR A 315 28.68 21.78 -18.09
C THR A 315 29.73 21.75 -16.98
N GLY A 316 30.71 20.86 -17.06
CA GLY A 316 31.83 20.83 -16.13
C GLY A 316 32.65 22.11 -16.17
N GLN A 317 32.84 22.73 -17.34
CA GLN A 317 33.45 24.05 -17.45
C GLN A 317 32.65 25.11 -16.66
N SER A 318 31.32 25.10 -16.74
CA SER A 318 30.48 26.01 -15.96
C SER A 318 30.57 25.73 -14.45
N MET A 319 30.72 24.46 -14.05
CA MET A 319 30.92 24.10 -12.64
C MET A 319 32.24 24.65 -12.11
N LEU A 320 33.33 24.54 -12.87
CA LEU A 320 34.65 25.09 -12.50
C LEU A 320 34.62 26.61 -12.35
N LEU A 321 33.95 27.31 -13.27
CA LEU A 321 33.84 28.76 -13.29
C LEU A 321 32.85 29.32 -12.25
N SER A 322 31.97 28.49 -11.69
CA SER A 322 31.01 28.94 -10.68
C SER A 322 31.69 29.42 -9.40
N GLU A 323 31.10 30.36 -8.69
CA GLU A 323 31.61 30.82 -7.39
C GLU A 323 31.38 29.79 -6.28
N GLY A 324 32.33 29.66 -5.35
CA GLY A 324 32.17 28.84 -4.14
C GLY A 324 33.48 28.43 -3.50
N GLU A 325 33.44 28.23 -2.19
CA GLU A 325 34.59 27.79 -1.40
C GLU A 325 34.94 26.31 -1.66
N PRO A 326 36.23 25.93 -1.60
CA PRO A 326 36.64 24.53 -1.75
C PRO A 326 36.12 23.68 -0.58
N CYS A 327 35.62 22.47 -0.88
CA CYS A 327 35.11 21.56 0.15
C CYS A 327 36.21 20.88 0.98
N GLY A 328 37.48 21.02 0.58
CA GLY A 328 38.63 20.38 1.17
C GLY A 328 39.87 20.47 0.27
N PRO A 329 41.00 19.86 0.66
CA PRO A 329 42.25 19.91 -0.10
C PRO A 329 42.16 19.21 -1.46
N GLU A 330 41.29 18.19 -1.60
CA GLU A 330 41.07 17.44 -2.84
C GLU A 330 39.80 17.90 -3.60
N CYS A 331 39.46 19.18 -3.47
CA CYS A 331 38.29 19.76 -4.13
C CYS A 331 38.53 19.89 -5.64
N PHE A 332 37.48 19.64 -6.44
CA PHE A 332 37.52 19.82 -7.91
C PHE A 332 37.91 21.25 -8.33
N ARG A 333 37.66 22.25 -7.46
CA ARG A 333 38.04 23.65 -7.68
C ARG A 333 39.54 23.92 -7.55
N LEU A 334 40.27 23.03 -6.91
CA LEU A 334 41.71 23.15 -6.65
C LEU A 334 42.56 22.35 -7.64
N VAL A 335 41.92 21.75 -8.67
CA VAL A 335 42.63 21.00 -9.71
C VAL A 335 43.47 21.99 -10.54
N GLN A 336 44.79 21.96 -10.34
CA GLN A 336 45.72 22.91 -10.96
C GLN A 336 46.06 22.56 -12.41
N ASP A 337 46.12 21.26 -12.74
CA ASP A 337 46.36 20.74 -14.09
C ASP A 337 45.41 19.56 -14.35
N PHE A 338 44.36 19.83 -15.13
CA PHE A 338 43.29 18.86 -15.40
C PHE A 338 43.78 17.70 -16.27
N ASP A 339 44.57 18.01 -17.30
CA ASP A 339 45.02 17.01 -18.29
C ASP A 339 45.98 16.01 -17.64
N GLN A 340 46.90 16.50 -16.81
CA GLN A 340 47.80 15.63 -16.03
C GLN A 340 47.05 14.77 -15.01
N PHE A 341 46.02 15.32 -14.35
CA PHE A 341 45.26 14.58 -13.34
C PHE A 341 44.42 13.45 -13.97
N VAL A 342 43.84 13.67 -15.16
CA VAL A 342 43.11 12.64 -15.92
C VAL A 342 44.03 11.47 -16.27
N GLU A 343 45.29 11.71 -16.65
CA GLU A 343 46.26 10.67 -16.96
C GLU A 343 46.73 9.87 -15.72
N THR A 344 46.65 10.45 -14.52
CA THR A 344 47.04 9.77 -13.27
C THR A 344 45.95 8.86 -12.69
N LEU A 345 44.72 8.96 -13.18
CA LEU A 345 43.61 8.13 -12.70
C LEU A 345 43.71 6.71 -13.28
N PRO A 346 43.37 5.68 -12.49
CA PRO A 346 43.42 4.30 -12.97
C PRO A 346 42.53 4.12 -14.21
N PRO A 347 42.99 3.38 -15.24
CA PRO A 347 42.21 3.14 -16.45
C PRO A 347 40.93 2.35 -16.16
N SER A 348 39.96 2.47 -17.07
CA SER A 348 38.69 1.71 -17.14
C SER A 348 38.90 0.20 -16.86
N PRO A 349 37.94 -0.49 -16.22
CA PRO A 349 38.18 -1.39 -15.09
C PRO A 349 38.63 -2.79 -15.49
N SER A 350 39.76 -3.24 -14.91
CA SER A 350 40.13 -4.66 -14.81
C SER A 350 39.99 -5.20 -13.39
N ASP A 351 39.81 -4.33 -12.38
CA ASP A 351 39.56 -4.69 -10.99
C ASP A 351 38.09 -4.53 -10.62
N SER A 352 37.50 -5.58 -10.05
CA SER A 352 36.09 -5.66 -9.65
C SER A 352 35.66 -4.59 -8.63
N SER A 353 36.59 -4.01 -7.86
CA SER A 353 36.28 -2.99 -6.85
C SER A 353 35.91 -1.61 -7.43
N ASN A 354 36.37 -1.27 -8.64
CA ASN A 354 36.09 0.04 -9.27
C ASN A 354 34.81 0.05 -10.14
N VAL A 355 34.33 -1.12 -10.58
CA VAL A 355 33.10 -1.24 -11.38
C VAL A 355 31.88 -0.77 -10.58
N SER A 356 31.74 -1.24 -9.33
CA SER A 356 30.62 -0.87 -8.45
C SER A 356 30.55 0.63 -8.12
N SER A 357 31.72 1.30 -8.03
CA SER A 357 31.77 2.73 -7.72
C SER A 357 31.33 3.60 -8.90
N LEU A 358 31.68 3.22 -10.13
CA LEU A 358 31.21 3.91 -11.34
C LEU A 358 29.71 3.69 -11.57
N ASP A 359 29.21 2.48 -11.32
CA ASP A 359 27.77 2.19 -11.40
C ASP A 359 26.96 3.02 -10.39
N THR A 360 27.52 3.24 -9.20
CA THR A 360 26.93 4.12 -8.16
C THR A 360 26.86 5.57 -8.64
N LEU A 361 27.96 6.10 -9.18
CA LEU A 361 28.01 7.46 -9.72
C LEU A 361 27.03 7.63 -10.88
N GLU A 362 27.04 6.71 -11.86
CA GLU A 362 26.12 6.72 -13.00
C GLU A 362 24.65 6.72 -12.53
N THR A 363 24.33 5.90 -11.52
CA THR A 363 22.98 5.83 -10.96
C THR A 363 22.56 7.16 -10.33
N ILE A 364 23.40 7.76 -9.47
CA ILE A 364 23.11 9.06 -8.83
C ILE A 364 22.92 10.15 -9.89
N LEU A 365 23.85 10.20 -10.83
CA LEU A 365 23.86 11.15 -11.92
C LEU A 365 22.59 11.03 -12.77
N SER A 366 22.13 9.81 -13.09
CA SER A 366 20.90 9.60 -13.86
C SER A 366 19.65 10.26 -13.24
N LEU A 367 19.63 10.42 -11.91
CA LEU A 367 18.55 11.05 -11.15
C LEU A 367 18.76 12.56 -10.99
N ALA A 368 19.99 12.95 -10.67
CA ALA A 368 20.37 14.32 -10.32
C ALA A 368 21.67 14.72 -11.05
N PRO A 369 21.57 15.00 -12.37
CA PRO A 369 22.74 15.13 -13.23
C PRO A 369 23.58 16.41 -12.99
N ASP A 370 22.97 17.39 -12.34
CA ASP A 370 23.55 18.71 -12.07
C ASP A 370 24.05 18.87 -10.62
N LEU A 371 24.12 17.78 -9.84
CA LEU A 371 24.81 17.81 -8.55
C LEU A 371 26.28 18.18 -8.74
N TYR A 372 26.77 19.05 -7.86
CA TYR A 372 28.16 19.48 -7.92
C TYR A 372 29.10 18.37 -7.45
N PRO A 373 30.35 18.31 -7.94
CA PRO A 373 31.31 17.27 -7.56
C PRO A 373 31.53 17.17 -6.05
N CYS A 374 31.45 18.29 -5.31
CA CYS A 374 31.53 18.28 -3.85
C CYS A 374 30.42 17.45 -3.20
N GLN A 375 29.20 17.52 -3.73
CA GLN A 375 28.05 16.76 -3.24
C GLN A 375 28.14 15.29 -3.67
N LEU A 376 28.54 15.06 -4.92
CA LEU A 376 28.73 13.71 -5.47
C LEU A 376 29.82 12.95 -4.72
N ALA A 377 30.91 13.62 -4.32
CA ALA A 377 31.99 13.05 -3.51
C ALA A 377 31.47 12.44 -2.21
N VAL A 378 30.57 13.15 -1.52
CA VAL A 378 29.93 12.69 -0.29
C VAL A 378 29.01 11.50 -0.57
N LEU A 379 28.22 11.55 -1.64
CA LEU A 379 27.28 10.48 -1.99
C LEU A 379 27.96 9.20 -2.50
N CYS A 380 29.09 9.34 -3.19
CA CYS A 380 29.84 8.24 -3.78
C CYS A 380 30.97 7.74 -2.86
N PHE A 381 31.20 8.41 -1.73
CA PHE A 381 32.32 8.15 -0.81
C PHE A 381 33.70 8.16 -1.52
N ARG A 382 33.93 9.17 -2.37
CA ARG A 382 35.17 9.34 -3.17
C ARG A 382 35.69 10.78 -3.05
N SER A 383 36.92 11.02 -3.52
CA SER A 383 37.45 12.39 -3.52
C SER A 383 36.69 13.27 -4.52
N CYS A 384 36.67 14.57 -4.25
CA CYS A 384 35.90 15.51 -5.06
C CYS A 384 36.49 15.71 -6.46
N GLN A 385 37.81 15.74 -6.56
CA GLN A 385 38.54 15.74 -7.82
C GLN A 385 38.31 14.46 -8.67
N GLU A 386 38.36 13.27 -8.07
CA GLU A 386 38.10 12.00 -8.79
C GLU A 386 36.68 11.97 -9.35
N THR A 387 35.70 12.33 -8.53
CA THR A 387 34.28 12.33 -8.91
C THR A 387 34.01 13.31 -10.05
N PHE A 388 34.67 14.47 -10.05
CA PHE A 388 34.56 15.45 -11.13
C PHE A 388 35.06 14.89 -12.47
N VAL A 389 36.21 14.24 -12.47
CA VAL A 389 36.77 13.64 -13.69
C VAL A 389 35.90 12.49 -14.18
N GLN A 390 35.45 11.60 -13.30
CA GLN A 390 34.57 10.49 -13.69
C GLN A 390 33.25 11.00 -14.28
N ARG A 391 32.69 12.08 -13.71
CA ARG A 391 31.50 12.75 -14.29
C ARG A 391 31.78 13.26 -15.71
N LEU A 392 32.93 13.87 -15.97
CA LEU A 392 33.29 14.37 -17.31
C LEU A 392 33.49 13.24 -18.34
N HIS A 393 33.94 12.06 -17.90
CA HIS A 393 33.99 10.88 -18.76
C HIS A 393 32.59 10.36 -19.11
N LEU A 394 31.68 10.32 -18.13
CA LEU A 394 30.30 9.91 -18.36
C LEU A 394 29.55 10.92 -19.24
N TRP A 395 29.72 12.22 -18.99
CA TRP A 395 29.09 13.32 -19.73
C TRP A 395 30.08 14.43 -20.07
N PRO A 396 30.77 14.29 -21.21
CA PRO A 396 31.63 15.35 -21.72
C PRO A 396 30.85 16.62 -22.04
N ASP A 397 31.45 17.80 -21.88
CA ASP A 397 30.76 19.08 -22.07
C ASP A 397 30.13 19.25 -23.46
N HIS A 398 30.74 18.69 -24.50
CA HIS A 398 30.18 18.71 -25.87
C HIS A 398 28.88 17.90 -26.02
N SER A 399 28.56 17.01 -25.09
CA SER A 399 27.32 16.23 -25.05
C SER A 399 26.16 16.96 -24.34
N ILE A 400 26.46 18.08 -23.66
CA ILE A 400 25.53 18.87 -22.86
C ILE A 400 25.10 20.09 -23.67
N LEU A 401 23.89 20.05 -24.25
CA LEU A 401 23.37 21.15 -25.08
C LEU A 401 23.02 22.38 -24.23
N PRO A 402 23.42 23.61 -24.62
CA PRO A 402 23.10 24.83 -23.88
C PRO A 402 21.59 25.13 -23.80
N LEU A 403 21.16 25.70 -22.67
CA LEU A 403 19.77 26.12 -22.42
C LEU A 403 19.18 27.03 -23.52
N ALA A 404 20.02 27.84 -24.18
CA ALA A 404 19.59 28.82 -25.19
C ALA A 404 18.95 28.22 -26.45
N ASP A 405 19.31 26.99 -26.84
CA ASP A 405 18.72 26.36 -28.04
C ASP A 405 17.37 25.68 -27.75
N ARG A 406 17.01 25.49 -26.47
CA ARG A 406 15.74 24.92 -26.03
C ARG A 406 14.62 25.95 -25.85
N GLU A 407 14.93 27.21 -25.58
CA GLU A 407 13.92 28.28 -25.44
C GLU A 407 13.23 28.65 -26.77
N SER A 408 13.70 28.12 -27.91
CA SER A 408 12.95 28.15 -29.17
C SER A 408 11.74 27.19 -29.17
N SER A 409 11.66 26.29 -28.19
CA SER A 409 10.57 25.34 -27.98
C SER A 409 10.15 25.31 -26.51
N PHE A 410 9.06 26.03 -26.20
CA PHE A 410 8.28 25.97 -24.96
C PHE A 410 8.83 26.75 -23.75
N ASP A 411 8.50 28.05 -23.70
CA ASP A 411 7.71 28.59 -22.58
C ASP A 411 6.89 29.83 -23.02
N PRO A 412 5.74 30.15 -22.36
CA PRO A 412 4.98 31.37 -22.58
C PRO A 412 5.46 32.48 -21.63
N SER A 413 6.22 33.45 -22.13
CA SER A 413 6.47 34.68 -21.37
C SER A 413 5.18 35.51 -21.27
N THR A 414 4.89 35.94 -20.06
CA THR A 414 3.94 37.00 -19.74
C THR A 414 4.66 38.33 -19.86
N ASP A 415 4.58 38.97 -21.03
CA ASP A 415 5.08 40.34 -21.20
C ASP A 415 3.91 41.27 -21.52
N ALA A 416 3.34 41.83 -20.45
CA ALA A 416 2.89 43.21 -20.48
C ALA A 416 4.14 44.07 -20.22
N ASP A 417 4.21 45.20 -20.92
CA ASP A 417 5.22 46.27 -20.75
C ASP A 417 6.52 46.11 -21.54
N THR A 418 6.49 46.49 -22.83
CA THR A 418 7.53 47.32 -23.46
C THR A 418 7.07 47.82 -24.84
N GLU A 419 6.15 48.79 -24.84
CA GLU A 419 6.05 49.73 -25.95
C GLU A 419 6.93 50.93 -25.64
N ARG A 420 8.13 50.99 -26.25
CA ARG A 420 8.94 52.19 -26.55
C ARG A 420 10.33 51.75 -27.00
N ASP A 421 10.51 51.60 -28.31
CA ASP A 421 11.42 52.45 -29.07
C ASP A 421 11.42 52.01 -30.54
N MET A 422 11.08 52.95 -31.42
CA MET A 422 11.22 52.83 -32.87
C MET A 422 12.36 53.76 -33.28
N GLY A 423 13.49 53.18 -33.68
CA GLY A 423 14.63 53.91 -34.20
C GLY A 423 15.48 53.05 -35.12
N GLU A 424 15.23 53.19 -36.43
CA GLU A 424 16.16 53.01 -37.54
C GLU A 424 16.80 51.63 -37.79
N LEU A 425 16.33 50.93 -38.84
CA LEU A 425 17.13 50.45 -39.99
C LEU A 425 16.30 49.56 -40.95
N GLY A 426 16.32 49.90 -42.24
CA GLY A 426 16.29 48.95 -43.36
C GLY A 426 14.95 48.28 -43.75
N LYS A 427 14.39 48.70 -44.89
CA LYS A 427 13.25 48.07 -45.57
C LYS A 427 13.68 46.77 -46.28
N ASP A 428 13.19 45.62 -45.85
CA ASP A 428 13.11 44.41 -46.68
C ASP A 428 11.75 43.71 -46.55
N SER A 429 10.90 43.85 -47.57
CA SER A 429 9.49 43.39 -47.55
C SER A 429 9.30 41.86 -47.61
N ALA A 430 10.40 41.10 -47.73
CA ALA A 430 10.39 39.63 -47.71
C ALA A 430 10.44 39.06 -46.28
N LEU A 431 11.10 39.74 -45.34
CA LEU A 431 11.25 39.26 -43.96
C LEU A 431 9.94 39.42 -43.16
N LEU A 432 9.19 40.51 -43.39
CA LEU A 432 7.89 40.76 -42.74
C LEU A 432 6.82 39.72 -43.12
N LYS A 433 6.80 39.24 -44.37
CA LYS A 433 5.85 38.21 -44.80
C LYS A 433 6.16 36.85 -44.19
N THR A 434 7.45 36.50 -44.07
CA THR A 434 7.90 35.27 -43.40
C THR A 434 7.62 35.28 -41.89
N ILE A 435 7.76 36.44 -41.24
CA ILE A 435 7.42 36.62 -39.81
C ILE A 435 5.90 36.53 -39.59
N GLN A 436 5.08 37.09 -40.48
CA GLN A 436 3.62 36.98 -40.42
C GLN A 436 3.10 35.56 -40.69
N GLN A 437 3.74 34.81 -41.60
CA GLN A 437 3.44 33.39 -41.85
C GLN A 437 3.82 32.51 -40.64
N ARG A 438 4.99 32.78 -40.01
CA ARG A 438 5.41 32.12 -38.77
C ARG A 438 4.49 32.44 -37.59
N LYS A 439 3.96 33.67 -37.48
CA LYS A 439 2.94 34.03 -36.48
C LYS A 439 1.59 33.34 -36.72
N LYS A 440 1.22 33.04 -37.97
CA LYS A 440 0.01 32.28 -38.32
C LYS A 440 0.15 30.77 -38.00
N ASN A 441 1.35 30.20 -38.18
CA ASN A 441 1.63 28.79 -37.83
C ASN A 441 1.99 28.56 -36.35
N LYS A 442 2.44 29.57 -35.60
CA LYS A 442 2.68 29.49 -34.14
C LYS A 442 1.38 29.48 -33.31
N LYS A 443 0.21 29.56 -33.96
CA LYS A 443 -1.13 29.61 -33.35
C LYS A 443 -1.94 28.33 -33.49
N MET A 444 -1.30 27.19 -33.77
CA MET A 444 -1.87 25.87 -33.47
C MET A 444 -1.06 25.21 -32.36
N LYS A 445 -1.14 25.76 -31.14
CA LYS A 445 -0.95 24.91 -29.95
C LYS A 445 -2.06 23.88 -30.02
N THR A 446 -1.72 22.60 -30.19
CA THR A 446 -2.69 21.50 -30.04
C THR A 446 -3.39 21.73 -28.71
N LYS A 447 -4.67 22.12 -28.75
CA LYS A 447 -5.44 22.40 -27.55
C LYS A 447 -5.42 21.12 -26.73
N LEU A 448 -4.92 21.20 -25.50
CA LEU A 448 -4.99 20.04 -24.60
C LEU A 448 -6.47 19.77 -24.36
N GLU A 449 -6.92 18.60 -24.79
CA GLU A 449 -8.26 18.10 -24.51
C GLU A 449 -8.22 17.26 -23.24
N PHE A 450 -9.12 17.57 -22.32
CA PHE A 450 -9.32 16.86 -21.07
C PHE A 450 -10.79 16.46 -20.94
N VAL A 451 -11.04 15.34 -20.27
CA VAL A 451 -12.34 15.01 -19.69
C VAL A 451 -12.39 15.73 -18.35
N ASP A 452 -12.53 17.05 -18.40
CA ASP A 452 -12.79 17.87 -17.21
C ASP A 452 -14.27 17.80 -16.90
N GLU A 453 -14.73 16.60 -16.52
CA GLU A 453 -16.07 16.43 -15.96
C GLU A 453 -16.04 16.99 -14.53
N PRO A 454 -16.91 17.97 -14.19
CA PRO A 454 -16.95 18.60 -12.87
C PRO A 454 -17.12 17.60 -11.73
N SER A 455 -17.74 16.46 -12.02
CA SER A 455 -17.93 15.40 -11.04
C SER A 455 -16.64 14.62 -10.78
N HIS A 456 -15.71 14.47 -11.74
CA HIS A 456 -14.57 13.52 -11.69
C HIS A 456 -14.94 12.04 -11.50
N LEU A 457 -16.19 11.76 -11.09
CA LEU A 457 -16.86 10.47 -10.93
C LEU A 457 -16.88 9.62 -12.20
N SER A 458 -16.67 10.22 -13.36
CA SER A 458 -16.63 9.52 -14.65
C SER A 458 -15.22 9.10 -15.08
N CYS A 459 -14.19 9.34 -14.28
CA CYS A 459 -12.82 9.05 -14.65
C CYS A 459 -12.38 7.67 -14.15
N GLU A 460 -12.10 6.76 -15.10
CA GLU A 460 -11.39 5.50 -14.85
C GLU A 460 -10.07 5.77 -14.12
N GLN A 461 -9.79 5.05 -13.03
CA GLN A 461 -8.51 5.15 -12.34
C GLN A 461 -7.40 4.56 -13.21
N ILE A 462 -6.40 5.38 -13.54
CA ILE A 462 -5.24 4.97 -14.33
C ILE A 462 -3.95 5.05 -13.50
N PRO A 463 -2.96 4.16 -13.74
CA PRO A 463 -1.69 4.25 -13.05
C PRO A 463 -0.99 5.58 -13.37
N PRO A 464 -0.19 6.10 -12.42
CA PRO A 464 0.62 7.28 -12.67
C PRO A 464 1.53 7.08 -13.88
N CYS A 465 1.58 8.08 -14.78
CA CYS A 465 2.38 7.94 -15.99
C CYS A 465 3.88 7.95 -15.68
N ALA A 466 4.61 7.06 -16.35
CA ALA A 466 6.02 6.84 -16.15
C ALA A 466 6.70 6.54 -17.49
N HIS A 467 7.08 7.61 -18.20
CA HIS A 467 7.71 7.52 -19.52
C HIS A 467 8.65 8.70 -19.75
N SER A 468 9.56 8.55 -20.71
CA SER A 468 10.40 9.66 -21.18
C SER A 468 9.59 10.67 -21.98
N GLY A 469 10.01 11.94 -21.96
CA GLY A 469 9.42 13.00 -22.79
C GLY A 469 8.14 13.61 -22.22
N ALA A 470 7.58 14.59 -22.93
CA ALA A 470 6.40 15.33 -22.49
C ALA A 470 5.13 14.48 -22.56
N CYS A 471 4.18 14.72 -21.67
CA CYS A 471 2.85 14.11 -21.71
C CYS A 471 2.00 14.77 -22.80
N THR A 472 2.32 14.59 -24.08
CA THR A 472 1.58 15.22 -25.19
C THR A 472 1.20 14.25 -26.31
N SER A 473 1.53 12.98 -26.18
CA SER A 473 1.33 11.94 -27.19
C SER A 473 0.79 10.64 -26.55
N SER A 474 0.50 9.65 -27.41
CA SER A 474 0.01 8.31 -27.02
C SER A 474 0.98 7.53 -26.13
N GLN A 475 2.22 7.98 -25.98
CA GLN A 475 3.15 7.42 -25.00
C GLN A 475 2.71 7.65 -23.55
N CYS A 476 1.88 8.68 -23.31
CA CYS A 476 1.33 8.99 -22.00
C CYS A 476 -0.08 8.40 -21.85
N GLN A 477 -0.29 7.51 -20.88
CA GLN A 477 -1.62 6.97 -20.59
C GLN A 477 -2.60 8.06 -20.14
N CYS A 478 -2.16 9.04 -19.35
CA CYS A 478 -2.99 10.20 -18.98
C CYS A 478 -3.46 10.97 -20.22
N TRP A 479 -2.60 11.14 -21.23
CA TRP A 479 -3.02 11.75 -22.49
C TRP A 479 -4.03 10.90 -23.25
N LEU A 480 -3.75 9.60 -23.38
CA LEU A 480 -4.59 8.66 -24.14
C LEU A 480 -6.02 8.63 -23.58
N LYS A 481 -6.14 8.69 -22.25
CA LYS A 481 -7.41 8.70 -21.51
C LYS A 481 -7.97 10.11 -21.33
N LYS A 482 -7.30 11.14 -21.87
CA LYS A 482 -7.67 12.56 -21.75
C LYS A 482 -7.86 13.02 -20.29
N GLN A 483 -7.07 12.49 -19.36
CA GLN A 483 -7.11 12.86 -17.94
C GLN A 483 -5.92 13.75 -17.57
N HIS A 484 -6.06 14.46 -16.46
CA HIS A 484 -4.96 15.21 -15.87
C HIS A 484 -3.89 14.27 -15.28
N CYS A 485 -2.62 14.64 -15.44
CA CYS A 485 -1.55 14.01 -14.69
C CYS A 485 -1.72 14.32 -13.20
N THR A 486 -1.50 13.34 -12.34
CA THR A 486 -1.56 13.50 -10.88
C THR A 486 -0.18 13.80 -10.31
N PRO A 487 -0.06 14.22 -9.03
CA PRO A 487 1.23 14.39 -8.37
C PRO A 487 2.06 13.10 -8.28
N ALA A 488 1.41 11.94 -8.34
CA ALA A 488 2.09 10.65 -8.35
C ALA A 488 2.79 10.35 -9.70
N CYS A 489 2.43 11.04 -10.78
CA CYS A 489 3.04 10.85 -12.10
C CYS A 489 4.51 11.30 -12.11
N ARG A 490 5.35 10.61 -12.88
CA ARG A 490 6.80 10.90 -12.99
C ARG A 490 7.14 11.99 -14.01
N CYS A 491 6.14 12.63 -14.60
CA CYS A 491 6.30 13.70 -15.58
C CYS A 491 6.73 15.06 -14.96
N GLY A 492 6.79 15.16 -13.63
CA GLY A 492 7.28 16.34 -12.91
C GLY A 492 6.23 17.45 -12.74
N VAL A 493 6.55 18.43 -11.89
CA VAL A 493 5.64 19.54 -11.49
C VAL A 493 5.38 20.57 -12.59
N SER A 494 6.21 20.60 -13.63
CA SER A 494 6.06 21.49 -14.80
C SER A 494 5.26 20.84 -15.94
N CYS A 495 4.68 19.66 -15.71
CA CYS A 495 3.91 18.96 -16.72
C CYS A 495 2.67 19.77 -17.10
N THR A 496 2.53 20.09 -18.40
CA THR A 496 1.38 20.85 -18.92
C THR A 496 0.04 20.12 -18.81
N ARG A 497 0.03 18.82 -18.53
CA ARG A 497 -1.17 18.02 -18.24
C ARG A 497 -1.55 17.96 -16.77
N GLN A 498 -0.70 18.41 -15.86
CA GLN A 498 -1.10 18.50 -14.46
C GLN A 498 -2.19 19.56 -14.29
N TRP A 499 -3.04 19.38 -13.29
CA TRP A 499 -4.02 20.38 -12.91
C TRP A 499 -3.32 21.69 -12.54
N PRO A 500 -3.74 22.85 -13.09
CA PRO A 500 -3.07 24.12 -12.82
C PRO A 500 -3.24 24.56 -11.36
N SER A 501 -2.26 25.29 -10.83
CA SER A 501 -2.35 25.89 -9.50
C SER A 501 -3.52 26.86 -9.41
N CYS A 502 -4.23 26.89 -8.27
CA CYS A 502 -5.25 27.91 -8.06
C CYS A 502 -4.65 29.32 -7.90
N SER A 503 -5.46 30.34 -8.19
CA SER A 503 -5.06 31.75 -8.05
C SER A 503 -5.29 32.34 -6.66
N CYS A 504 -5.77 31.53 -5.71
CA CYS A 504 -6.09 31.97 -4.36
C CYS A 504 -4.84 32.37 -3.57
N VAL A 505 -5.02 33.28 -2.61
CA VAL A 505 -3.95 33.80 -1.75
C VAL A 505 -4.38 33.70 -0.28
N SER A 506 -3.44 33.36 0.60
CA SER A 506 -3.64 33.33 2.06
C SER A 506 -4.75 32.36 2.51
N GLY A 507 -4.81 31.18 1.89
CA GLY A 507 -5.66 30.07 2.30
C GLY A 507 -7.18 30.23 2.11
N ARG A 508 -7.64 31.30 1.46
CA ARG A 508 -9.06 31.54 1.13
C ARG A 508 -9.46 30.83 -0.16
N CYS A 509 -9.56 29.51 -0.10
CA CYS A 509 -10.09 28.69 -1.19
C CYS A 509 -11.57 28.40 -0.91
N GLU A 510 -12.45 29.22 -1.49
CA GLU A 510 -13.91 29.16 -1.34
C GLU A 510 -14.57 28.68 -2.65
N ALA A 511 -15.82 28.24 -2.57
CA ALA A 511 -16.52 27.58 -3.68
C ALA A 511 -16.66 28.47 -4.93
N GLU A 512 -16.88 29.76 -4.76
CA GLU A 512 -17.12 30.69 -5.86
C GLU A 512 -15.83 31.17 -6.54
N THR A 513 -14.67 31.07 -5.88
CA THR A 513 -13.43 31.74 -6.31
C THR A 513 -12.27 30.80 -6.61
N CYS A 514 -12.27 29.59 -6.07
CA CYS A 514 -11.17 28.65 -6.22
C CYS A 514 -11.44 27.64 -7.33
N SER A 515 -10.58 27.64 -8.35
CA SER A 515 -10.64 26.65 -9.44
C SER A 515 -10.55 25.19 -8.94
N CYS A 516 -9.82 24.93 -7.85
CA CYS A 516 -9.78 23.59 -7.25
C CYS A 516 -11.15 23.19 -6.65
N VAL A 517 -11.77 24.08 -5.87
CA VAL A 517 -13.07 23.78 -5.24
C VAL A 517 -14.16 23.63 -6.31
N GLN A 518 -14.15 24.49 -7.34
CA GLN A 518 -15.07 24.40 -8.49
C GLN A 518 -14.89 23.11 -9.28
N GLY A 519 -13.66 22.60 -9.34
CA GLY A 519 -13.36 21.29 -9.92
C GLY A 519 -13.53 20.13 -8.94
N GLY A 520 -14.32 20.25 -7.87
CA GLY A 520 -14.61 19.13 -6.97
C GLY A 520 -13.37 18.50 -6.33
N ARG A 521 -12.30 19.27 -6.11
CA ARG A 521 -11.00 18.75 -5.65
C ARG A 521 -10.33 19.60 -4.57
N GLU A 522 -9.50 18.96 -3.76
CA GLU A 522 -8.64 19.67 -2.81
C GLU A 522 -7.46 20.36 -3.50
N CYS A 523 -6.92 21.39 -2.86
CA CYS A 523 -5.73 22.08 -3.33
C CYS A 523 -4.49 21.18 -3.17
N ILE A 524 -3.74 21.04 -4.25
CA ILE A 524 -2.60 20.11 -4.33
C ILE A 524 -1.34 20.73 -3.70
N PRO A 525 -0.74 20.12 -2.65
CA PRO A 525 0.55 20.56 -2.10
C PRO A 525 1.66 20.52 -3.17
N GLY A 526 2.55 21.51 -3.18
CA GLY A 526 3.63 21.63 -4.17
C GLY A 526 3.22 22.24 -5.52
N ILE A 527 1.91 22.26 -5.84
CA ILE A 527 1.37 22.97 -7.02
C ILE A 527 0.65 24.25 -6.57
N CYS A 528 -0.26 24.15 -5.60
CA CYS A 528 -1.03 25.28 -5.08
C CYS A 528 -0.24 26.03 -4.00
N LEU A 529 0.82 26.72 -4.41
CA LEU A 529 1.77 27.38 -3.50
C LEU A 529 1.19 28.65 -2.85
N ARG A 530 0.48 29.49 -3.61
CA ARG A 530 -0.02 30.80 -3.12
C ARG A 530 -1.13 30.72 -2.07
N CYS A 531 -1.94 29.66 -2.12
CA CYS A 531 -2.95 29.43 -1.11
C CYS A 531 -2.40 28.71 0.13
N ASP A 532 -1.12 28.35 0.12
CA ASP A 532 -0.46 27.55 1.15
C ASP A 532 -1.13 26.18 1.37
N ALA A 533 -1.29 25.41 0.29
CA ALA A 533 -1.77 24.03 0.38
C ALA A 533 -0.81 23.13 1.19
N GLY A 534 0.49 23.47 1.18
CA GLY A 534 1.52 22.81 2.00
C GLY A 534 1.39 23.13 3.50
N GLY A 535 0.80 24.26 3.87
CA GLY A 535 0.52 24.64 5.26
C GLY A 535 1.78 24.98 6.05
N HIS A 536 2.74 25.62 5.40
CA HIS A 536 3.98 26.07 6.02
C HIS A 536 3.79 27.40 6.77
N THR A 537 2.65 28.07 6.58
CA THR A 537 2.33 29.35 7.21
C THR A 537 1.30 29.18 8.33
N GLY A 538 1.16 30.20 9.19
CA GLY A 538 0.12 30.22 10.24
C GLY A 538 -1.33 30.33 9.73
N ARG A 539 -1.56 30.31 8.41
CA ARG A 539 -2.88 30.36 7.77
C ARG A 539 -2.95 29.36 6.61
N PRO A 540 -2.99 28.04 6.90
CA PRO A 540 -3.00 27.01 5.87
C PRO A 540 -4.27 27.07 5.00
N CYS A 541 -4.18 26.53 3.78
CA CYS A 541 -5.30 26.46 2.86
C CYS A 541 -6.53 25.75 3.45
N ARG A 542 -7.71 26.39 3.36
CA ARG A 542 -8.98 25.81 3.83
C ARG A 542 -9.49 24.64 3.00
N ASN A 543 -9.00 24.47 1.77
CA ASN A 543 -9.38 23.38 0.85
C ASN A 543 -8.34 22.23 0.89
N THR A 544 -7.95 21.83 2.10
CA THR A 544 -6.97 20.74 2.36
C THR A 544 -7.34 19.91 3.60
N LYS A 545 -8.60 19.95 4.03
CA LYS A 545 -9.05 19.34 5.28
C LYS A 545 -9.00 17.81 5.22
N VAL A 546 -9.34 17.23 4.07
CA VAL A 546 -9.39 15.78 3.86
C VAL A 546 -7.99 15.20 3.80
N GLN A 547 -7.10 15.76 2.96
CA GLN A 547 -5.71 15.26 2.86
C GLN A 547 -4.92 15.43 4.16
N ARG A 548 -5.27 16.42 4.99
CA ARG A 548 -4.65 16.63 6.31
C ARG A 548 -5.30 15.80 7.42
N GLN A 549 -6.42 15.14 7.15
CA GLN A 549 -7.25 14.51 8.17
C GLN A 549 -7.56 15.47 9.33
N ALA A 550 -7.90 16.73 9.00
CA ALA A 550 -8.17 17.79 9.97
C ALA A 550 -9.59 17.69 10.55
N SER A 551 -9.99 16.47 10.93
CA SER A 551 -11.29 16.16 11.51
C SER A 551 -11.35 16.57 12.97
N LYS A 552 -12.59 16.72 13.47
CA LYS A 552 -12.84 16.91 14.91
C LYS A 552 -13.12 15.57 15.58
N PRO A 553 -12.73 15.37 16.85
CA PRO A 553 -12.92 14.10 17.54
C PRO A 553 -14.41 13.78 17.71
N LEU A 554 -14.72 12.49 17.50
CA LEU A 554 -16.06 11.93 17.67
C LEU A 554 -16.07 10.95 18.85
N GLU A 555 -17.23 10.81 19.47
CA GLU A 555 -17.50 9.83 20.51
C GLU A 555 -18.55 8.83 20.00
N ILE A 556 -18.29 7.53 20.16
CA ILE A 556 -19.25 6.47 19.83
C ILE A 556 -19.95 6.02 21.10
N ARG A 557 -21.27 6.06 21.11
CA ARG A 557 -22.11 5.63 22.24
C ARG A 557 -23.49 5.18 21.75
N PRO A 558 -24.32 4.55 22.60
CA PRO A 558 -25.70 4.27 22.24
C PRO A 558 -26.41 5.53 21.73
N GLY A 559 -26.99 5.41 20.54
CA GLY A 559 -27.59 6.51 19.79
C GLY A 559 -29.04 6.22 19.40
N THR A 560 -29.53 6.95 18.40
CA THR A 560 -30.92 6.80 17.94
C THR A 560 -31.16 5.42 17.31
N TYR A 561 -30.19 4.90 16.57
CA TYR A 561 -30.22 3.58 15.95
C TYR A 561 -28.95 2.82 16.35
N GLY A 562 -29.06 1.90 17.32
CA GLY A 562 -27.91 1.14 17.84
C GLY A 562 -26.82 2.06 18.42
N LEU A 563 -25.63 2.04 17.82
CA LEU A 563 -24.53 2.94 18.13
C LEU A 563 -24.53 4.15 17.19
N GLY A 564 -24.29 5.34 17.74
CA GLY A 564 -24.21 6.58 16.97
C GLY A 564 -22.91 7.34 17.20
N ALA A 565 -22.53 8.17 16.22
CA ALA A 565 -21.41 9.10 16.32
C ALA A 565 -21.86 10.47 16.86
N PHE A 566 -21.17 10.96 17.88
CA PHE A 566 -21.49 12.22 18.56
C PHE A 566 -20.32 13.19 18.48
N ALA A 567 -20.64 14.48 18.30
CA ALA A 567 -19.62 15.52 18.27
C ALA A 567 -19.03 15.73 19.68
N LEU A 568 -17.71 15.60 19.86
CA LEU A 568 -17.10 15.83 21.17
C LEU A 568 -17.04 17.34 21.52
N GLU A 569 -16.94 18.17 20.49
CA GLU A 569 -16.94 19.64 20.57
C GLU A 569 -17.97 20.26 19.61
N SER A 570 -18.23 21.56 19.75
CA SER A 570 -19.16 22.24 18.83
C SER A 570 -18.54 22.40 17.44
N LEU A 571 -19.28 22.01 16.41
CA LEU A 571 -18.88 22.09 15.01
C LEU A 571 -19.64 23.24 14.33
N ASN A 572 -18.95 24.05 13.52
CA ASN A 572 -19.58 25.04 12.67
C ASN A 572 -20.04 24.41 11.35
N MET A 573 -20.84 25.13 10.57
CA MET A 573 -21.20 24.70 9.21
C MET A 573 -19.94 24.58 8.32
N GLY A 574 -19.83 23.47 7.58
CA GLY A 574 -18.70 23.18 6.69
C GLY A 574 -17.44 22.67 7.39
N ASP A 575 -17.53 22.32 8.69
CA ASP A 575 -16.45 21.64 9.39
C ASP A 575 -16.35 20.19 8.91
N PHE A 576 -15.12 19.70 8.82
CA PHE A 576 -14.82 18.35 8.36
C PHE A 576 -14.96 17.39 9.54
N VAL A 577 -15.82 16.39 9.38
CA VAL A 577 -16.14 15.38 10.39
C VAL A 577 -15.18 14.19 10.27
N GLY A 578 -14.85 13.77 9.05
CA GLY A 578 -13.94 12.65 8.78
C GLY A 578 -14.13 12.09 7.38
N THR A 579 -13.20 11.26 6.93
CA THR A 579 -13.33 10.48 5.69
C THR A 579 -14.07 9.18 5.97
N TYR A 580 -15.00 8.76 5.11
CA TYR A 580 -15.53 7.39 5.15
C TYR A 580 -14.44 6.42 4.69
N THR A 581 -14.00 5.55 5.60
CA THR A 581 -12.95 4.57 5.32
C THR A 581 -13.48 3.15 5.44
N GLY A 582 -13.05 2.29 4.55
CA GLY A 582 -13.45 0.89 4.48
C GLY A 582 -12.61 0.12 3.46
N HIS A 583 -13.07 -1.06 3.07
CA HIS A 583 -12.58 -1.71 1.87
C HIS A 583 -13.03 -0.95 0.62
N ILE A 584 -12.13 -0.74 -0.33
CA ILE A 584 -12.44 -0.26 -1.67
C ILE A 584 -12.66 -1.49 -2.54
N MET A 585 -13.86 -1.63 -3.10
CA MET A 585 -14.27 -2.80 -3.86
C MET A 585 -14.94 -2.40 -5.18
N SER A 586 -14.98 -3.33 -6.13
CA SER A 586 -15.79 -3.17 -7.34
C SER A 586 -17.28 -3.33 -7.00
N LEU A 587 -18.15 -2.93 -7.93
CA LEU A 587 -19.58 -3.18 -7.79
C LEU A 587 -19.88 -4.70 -7.73
N ASP A 588 -19.15 -5.51 -8.51
CA ASP A 588 -19.30 -6.96 -8.52
C ASP A 588 -18.93 -7.57 -7.16
N SER A 589 -17.80 -7.13 -6.57
CA SER A 589 -17.42 -7.47 -5.19
C SER A 589 -18.49 -7.07 -4.17
N ALA A 590 -19.05 -5.87 -4.28
CA ALA A 590 -20.10 -5.39 -3.37
C ALA A 590 -21.37 -6.26 -3.47
N ASN A 591 -21.75 -6.67 -4.68
CA ASN A 591 -22.89 -7.54 -4.91
C ASN A 591 -22.74 -8.93 -4.26
N LEU A 592 -21.51 -9.41 -4.08
CA LEU A 592 -21.24 -10.66 -3.35
C LEU A 592 -21.55 -10.54 -1.85
N THR A 593 -21.55 -9.34 -1.29
CA THR A 593 -21.85 -9.13 0.14
C THR A 593 -23.34 -9.00 0.45
N ILE A 594 -24.21 -8.92 -0.58
CA ILE A 594 -25.64 -8.65 -0.42
C ILE A 594 -26.34 -9.68 0.49
N ASP A 595 -26.00 -10.98 0.37
CA ASP A 595 -26.64 -12.01 1.21
C ASP A 595 -26.30 -11.82 2.68
N ILE A 596 -25.06 -11.41 2.97
CA ILE A 596 -24.59 -11.10 4.33
C ILE A 596 -25.35 -9.89 4.86
N THR A 597 -25.42 -8.80 4.08
CA THR A 597 -26.10 -7.56 4.49
C THR A 597 -27.60 -7.75 4.67
N ASN A 598 -28.24 -8.58 3.85
CA ASN A 598 -29.66 -8.91 3.97
C ASN A 598 -29.93 -9.76 5.22
N HIS A 599 -29.04 -10.71 5.50
CA HIS A 599 -29.18 -11.60 6.64
C HIS A 599 -28.98 -10.86 7.97
N ASN A 600 -27.93 -10.02 8.11
CA ASN A 600 -27.69 -9.27 9.35
C ASN A 600 -28.40 -7.91 9.41
N SER A 601 -29.06 -7.47 8.34
CA SER A 601 -29.73 -6.17 8.22
C SER A 601 -28.81 -4.95 8.42
N LEU A 602 -27.50 -5.11 8.17
CA LEU A 602 -26.50 -4.04 8.28
C LEU A 602 -25.89 -3.76 6.91
N ASN A 603 -26.06 -2.52 6.42
CA ASN A 603 -25.48 -2.08 5.16
C ASN A 603 -24.49 -0.94 5.41
N TYR A 604 -23.21 -1.23 5.18
CA TYR A 604 -22.09 -0.28 5.26
C TYR A 604 -21.46 -0.02 3.89
N LEU A 605 -22.18 -0.32 2.80
CA LEU A 605 -21.77 0.02 1.45
C LEU A 605 -22.06 1.49 1.19
N PHE A 606 -21.02 2.21 0.77
CA PHE A 606 -21.11 3.59 0.36
C PHE A 606 -20.65 3.71 -1.09
N GLU A 607 -21.62 3.85 -1.98
CA GLU A 607 -21.35 4.10 -3.39
C GLU A 607 -20.93 5.55 -3.60
N VAL A 608 -19.86 5.73 -4.36
CA VAL A 608 -19.55 7.04 -4.88
C VAL A 608 -20.63 7.38 -5.93
N THR A 609 -21.42 8.43 -5.69
CA THR A 609 -22.64 8.73 -6.48
C THR A 609 -22.39 8.68 -8.00
N PRO A 610 -23.13 7.86 -8.77
CA PRO A 610 -23.01 7.82 -10.21
C PRO A 610 -23.75 9.03 -10.81
N ASP A 611 -23.03 9.90 -11.53
CA ASP A 611 -23.68 11.01 -12.25
C ASP A 611 -24.16 10.57 -13.64
N LYS A 612 -23.73 9.40 -14.16
CA LYS A 612 -24.18 8.84 -15.45
C LYS A 612 -24.11 7.32 -15.50
N ASP A 613 -25.07 6.72 -16.20
CA ASP A 613 -25.13 5.29 -16.51
C ASP A 613 -23.86 4.86 -17.29
N ASN A 614 -23.19 3.80 -16.82
CA ASN A 614 -22.04 3.08 -17.43
C ASN A 614 -20.63 3.32 -16.86
N ILE A 615 -20.45 3.83 -15.64
CA ILE A 615 -19.11 3.93 -15.05
C ILE A 615 -19.08 3.19 -13.71
N GLN A 616 -18.28 2.12 -13.65
CA GLN A 616 -18.01 1.36 -12.43
C GLN A 616 -17.15 2.21 -11.49
N LEU A 617 -17.80 2.92 -10.58
CA LEU A 617 -17.14 3.61 -9.48
C LEU A 617 -16.80 2.61 -8.35
N PRO A 618 -15.73 2.86 -7.58
CA PRO A 618 -15.45 2.04 -6.41
C PRO A 618 -16.55 2.19 -5.37
N VAL A 619 -16.92 1.08 -4.74
CA VAL A 619 -17.79 1.05 -3.57
C VAL A 619 -16.90 0.95 -2.33
N PHE A 620 -17.27 1.68 -1.26
CA PHE A 620 -16.56 1.62 0.02
C PHE A 620 -17.38 0.80 1.01
N ASP A 621 -16.79 -0.26 1.57
CA ASP A 621 -17.44 -1.11 2.57
C ASP A 621 -16.78 -0.96 3.94
N ALA A 622 -17.52 -0.41 4.92
CA ALA A 622 -17.04 -0.27 6.28
C ALA A 622 -17.54 -1.38 7.24
N ALA A 623 -18.05 -2.52 6.75
CA ALA A 623 -18.55 -3.60 7.59
C ALA A 623 -17.42 -4.22 8.43
N CYS A 624 -16.38 -4.72 7.76
CA CYS A 624 -15.28 -5.44 8.41
C CYS A 624 -14.19 -4.53 8.98
N VAL A 625 -13.94 -3.37 8.36
CA VAL A 625 -12.86 -2.42 8.73
C VAL A 625 -13.38 -1.00 8.51
N GLY A 626 -13.05 -0.06 9.39
CA GLY A 626 -13.57 1.30 9.22
C GLY A 626 -13.14 2.26 10.31
N ASN A 627 -13.74 3.44 10.35
CA ASN A 627 -13.50 4.43 11.41
C ASN A 627 -14.81 4.91 12.03
N ALA A 628 -14.74 5.87 12.96
CA ALA A 628 -15.90 6.40 13.67
C ALA A 628 -17.03 6.93 12.77
N THR A 629 -16.74 7.30 11.51
CA THR A 629 -17.76 7.82 10.59
C THR A 629 -18.75 6.75 10.11
N ARG A 630 -18.44 5.45 10.27
CA ARG A 630 -19.39 4.36 9.99
C ARG A 630 -20.60 4.34 10.91
N PHE A 631 -20.54 5.04 12.05
CA PHE A 631 -21.61 5.16 13.04
C PHE A 631 -22.47 6.43 12.84
N LEU A 632 -22.32 7.14 11.72
CA LEU A 632 -23.20 8.23 11.35
C LEU A 632 -24.56 7.67 10.95
N ASN A 633 -25.52 7.71 11.87
CA ASN A 633 -26.85 7.16 11.65
C ASN A 633 -27.64 7.93 10.59
N HIS A 634 -28.64 7.26 10.01
CA HIS A 634 -29.57 7.91 9.11
C HIS A 634 -30.40 8.99 9.83
N GLY A 635 -30.39 10.21 9.31
CA GLY A 635 -31.29 11.28 9.71
C GLY A 635 -32.53 11.32 8.82
N LYS A 636 -33.72 11.19 9.42
CA LYS A 636 -35.00 11.47 8.72
C LYS A 636 -34.96 12.87 8.10
N ALA A 637 -35.73 13.10 7.02
CA ALA A 637 -35.76 14.35 6.27
C ALA A 637 -35.71 15.62 7.16
N GLY A 638 -34.67 16.43 7.01
CA GLY A 638 -34.45 17.68 7.74
C GLY A 638 -33.72 17.54 9.08
N LYS A 639 -33.54 16.32 9.61
CA LYS A 639 -32.77 16.04 10.83
C LYS A 639 -31.31 15.73 10.57
N ASP A 640 -30.94 15.38 9.34
CA ASP A 640 -29.56 15.27 8.89
C ASP A 640 -28.79 16.58 9.13
N ASN A 641 -27.62 16.47 9.75
CA ASN A 641 -26.74 17.60 10.07
C ASN A 641 -25.34 17.44 9.47
N VAL A 642 -25.09 16.32 8.81
CA VAL A 642 -23.88 15.98 8.06
C VAL A 642 -24.27 15.67 6.61
N GLU A 643 -23.41 16.07 5.68
CA GLU A 643 -23.48 15.69 4.27
C GLU A 643 -22.21 14.95 3.86
N ALA A 644 -22.36 14.00 2.93
CA ALA A 644 -21.25 13.36 2.26
C ALA A 644 -20.86 14.16 1.00
N ARG A 645 -19.57 14.34 0.77
CA ARG A 645 -19.03 14.93 -0.45
C ARG A 645 -17.95 14.02 -1.01
N THR A 646 -18.11 13.61 -2.27
CA THR A 646 -17.01 12.99 -3.01
C THR A 646 -16.07 14.08 -3.50
N LEU A 647 -14.79 13.96 -3.15
CA LEU A 647 -13.75 14.91 -3.52
C LEU A 647 -12.58 14.18 -4.17
N LEU A 648 -11.97 14.79 -5.18
CA LEU A 648 -10.67 14.33 -5.67
C LEU A 648 -9.56 14.92 -4.81
N VAL A 649 -8.84 14.06 -4.09
CA VAL A 649 -7.79 14.42 -3.14
C VAL A 649 -6.49 13.80 -3.62
N ASN A 650 -5.55 14.63 -4.10
CA ASN A 650 -4.25 14.18 -4.64
C ASN A 650 -4.30 13.09 -5.73
N GLY A 651 -5.40 13.04 -6.49
CA GLY A 651 -5.61 12.06 -7.56
C GLY A 651 -6.47 10.85 -7.18
N GLU A 652 -7.03 10.82 -5.97
CA GLU A 652 -7.91 9.76 -5.48
C GLU A 652 -9.28 10.30 -5.11
N HIS A 653 -10.34 9.54 -5.40
CA HIS A 653 -11.67 9.84 -4.88
C HIS A 653 -11.76 9.45 -3.40
N GLN A 654 -12.19 10.39 -2.57
CA GLN A 654 -12.50 10.15 -1.16
C GLN A 654 -13.90 10.68 -0.84
N ILE A 655 -14.60 10.00 0.07
CA ILE A 655 -15.88 10.44 0.62
C ILE A 655 -15.58 11.17 1.93
N GLY A 656 -15.72 12.50 1.93
CA GLY A 656 -15.56 13.31 3.13
C GLY A 656 -16.92 13.72 3.71
N PHE A 657 -17.06 13.65 5.03
CA PHE A 657 -18.24 14.15 5.73
C PHE A 657 -18.03 15.56 6.24
N PHE A 658 -19.02 16.41 5.99
CA PHE A 658 -19.02 17.82 6.39
C PHE A 658 -20.32 18.19 7.06
N THR A 659 -20.29 19.10 8.03
CA THR A 659 -21.49 19.58 8.70
C THR A 659 -22.32 20.52 7.82
N LYS A 660 -23.62 20.29 7.70
CA LYS A 660 -24.56 21.16 6.96
C LYS A 660 -24.98 22.41 7.75
N ARG A 661 -24.83 22.35 9.07
CA ARG A 661 -25.23 23.40 10.01
C ARG A 661 -24.35 23.33 11.26
N LYS A 662 -24.49 24.32 12.15
CA LYS A 662 -23.82 24.28 13.45
C LYS A 662 -24.36 23.09 14.27
N VAL A 663 -23.46 22.30 14.84
CA VAL A 663 -23.76 21.15 15.72
C VAL A 663 -23.16 21.44 17.10
N LYS A 664 -23.91 21.23 18.18
CA LYS A 664 -23.38 21.47 19.53
C LYS A 664 -22.56 20.28 19.99
N ALA A 665 -21.69 20.51 20.96
CA ALA A 665 -21.00 19.41 21.63
C ALA A 665 -22.04 18.44 22.23
N ARG A 666 -21.77 17.14 22.08
CA ARG A 666 -22.58 15.99 22.50
C ARG A 666 -23.86 15.74 21.70
N ASP A 667 -24.14 16.50 20.65
CA ASP A 667 -25.22 16.19 19.70
C ASP A 667 -24.83 15.01 18.80
N GLU A 668 -25.81 14.19 18.42
CA GLU A 668 -25.64 13.09 17.46
C GLU A 668 -25.47 13.66 16.04
N LEU A 669 -24.60 13.03 15.27
CA LEU A 669 -24.36 13.35 13.87
C LEU A 669 -25.16 12.39 12.99
N PHE A 670 -25.94 12.97 12.08
CA PHE A 670 -26.86 12.25 11.20
C PHE A 670 -26.57 12.56 9.74
N LEU A 671 -26.57 11.50 8.93
CA LEU A 671 -26.38 11.53 7.49
C LEU A 671 -27.70 11.18 6.78
N ASP A 672 -27.99 11.79 5.65
CA ASP A 672 -29.01 11.26 4.74
C ASP A 672 -28.41 10.13 3.90
N TYR A 673 -28.93 8.91 4.03
CA TYR A 673 -28.45 7.73 3.30
C TYR A 673 -28.93 7.73 1.84
N GLY A 674 -29.89 8.60 1.50
CA GLY A 674 -30.44 8.71 0.16
C GLY A 674 -31.45 7.60 -0.16
N GLN A 675 -32.18 7.80 -1.25
CA GLN A 675 -33.28 6.90 -1.63
C GLN A 675 -32.81 5.52 -2.10
N ASN A 676 -31.63 5.42 -2.70
CA ASN A 676 -31.13 4.15 -3.26
C ASN A 676 -30.83 3.12 -2.16
N TYR A 677 -30.32 3.57 -1.01
CA TYR A 677 -30.10 2.72 0.16
C TYR A 677 -31.36 1.93 0.56
N TRP A 678 -32.54 2.56 0.47
CA TRP A 678 -33.81 1.95 0.87
C TRP A 678 -34.45 1.08 -0.21
N LYS A 679 -34.10 1.27 -1.49
CA LYS A 679 -34.67 0.51 -2.62
C LYS A 679 -34.16 -0.93 -2.65
N GLU A 680 -32.90 -1.15 -2.29
CA GLU A 680 -32.26 -2.47 -2.37
C GLU A 680 -32.65 -3.41 -1.22
N GLN A 681 -33.15 -2.87 -0.10
CA GLN A 681 -33.63 -3.66 1.04
C GLN A 681 -35.10 -4.09 0.95
N GLY A 682 -35.73 -3.99 -0.22
CA GLY A 682 -37.14 -4.39 -0.42
C GLY A 682 -38.17 -3.52 0.31
N GLY A 683 -37.76 -2.36 0.84
CA GLY A 683 -38.62 -1.44 1.58
C GLY A 683 -39.39 -0.49 0.67
N HIS A 684 -40.72 -0.63 0.62
CA HIS A 684 -41.58 0.44 0.13
C HIS A 684 -41.39 1.69 1.00
N TYR A 685 -40.71 2.71 0.47
CA TYR A 685 -40.71 4.04 1.06
C TYR A 685 -42.10 4.65 0.86
N SER A 686 -43.02 4.46 1.81
CA SER A 686 -44.27 5.20 1.82
C SER A 686 -44.03 6.60 2.39
N GLU A 687 -44.15 7.62 1.55
CA GLU A 687 -44.21 9.05 1.94
C GLU A 687 -45.46 9.40 2.79
N SER A 688 -46.13 8.42 3.39
CA SER A 688 -47.45 8.56 4.02
C SER A 688 -47.49 8.18 5.49
N GLU A 689 -46.50 8.60 6.28
CA GLU A 689 -46.71 8.82 7.72
C GLU A 689 -46.47 10.30 8.03
N SER A 690 -47.39 11.10 7.50
CA SER A 690 -47.69 12.44 7.99
C SER A 690 -48.58 12.33 9.23
N GLU A 691 -48.01 12.60 10.41
CA GLU A 691 -48.53 13.49 11.48
C GLU A 691 -47.55 13.60 12.66
#